data_AF-A0A1M5BHF2-F1
#
_entry.id   AF-A0A1M5BHF2-F1
#
_cell.length_a   1.000
_cell.length_b   1.000
_cell.length_c   1.000
_cell.angle_alpha   90.00
_cell.angle_beta   90.00
_cell.angle_gamma   90.00
#
_symmetry.space_group_name_H-M   'P 1'
#
loop_
_entity.id
_entity.type
_entity.pdbx_description
1 polymer ?
#
loop_
_entity_poly.entity_id
_entity_poly.type
_entity_poly.pdbx_seq_one_letter_code
_entity_poly.pdbx_strand_id
1 'polypeptide(L)'
;MRTLDVGVDVGSVSINCVVVEDGERIVWEAPYLRHFGLVVPETRRLLQTVLDRFGREAVRSVSFTGVHGERLARLLSAPYEVETVAQVLGAVHVVPGVRTIISIGGQDACLFQLDYDGDQWHLEAFNMNGPCASGTGSFIDQQGERLASSLYGPRFEMSQEKIQKTLEDFIELGLQYSSPAPVACRCTVFTKSDMIHLQNKGEPLPNIIAGLHFGNAANYVSTIVANREVREPILFIGGMASNRLQVEAFRKYYPSLRVPPHHTSLGALGAALQARRAGLSNRVDPDRLRDDAESGAAEGFPRAPRLELRQTRFDPRNDLEPWGRVEKNPLPVFLGVDIGSTTTKYALVESQGVIRHKCYVQTQGKPIEVTQKLLRTLLDQVGSRVKILAVATTGSGRNVVGDFLDADLVIDEITAHARGAVAVDPRVDTIFEIGGQDSKYIRIDNTHPLDFDMNKVCAAGTGSFLHELANKMKINIVGEFQEIALGAENPVHLAERCTVFMESDLFGYYQKGARRDDLIAGLCYAVVHNYLNRVVGKRRIGRRIMFLGGPSLNKAVVAAFERVLDRPLIVPRHREVMGAYGAALAVKEAFERGEVTARERDLEALAQARVGFVESLCRADRTCHNECKLKIYDFAGRKSIWGGDCGRYEVSRHRGPQAENAFLIRRDLFWEAIEPWAVRADDLGIPPASPLENGGDGPAGRSRGLTPGASGPAHCDRRAFSSVPDLERGEGSDTHHPSPVTRHSSQPTVGVPLGLHSLEWAPFWVRLLAELGLRVVVSPRTDNRMVLAGLESTTAETCFPVKVFHGHVRFLSDKCDYLFLPSVIDMPGPRPDEAGMFCPLVESSQYMVRAALGIDDARIIRPTLYLREGPDALVPAVRKSLPSALRRSPEQVARAVRMAWDHQTAFRRRLLEAGREFLRGIPEGEPVWIVTGRPYNLHDERLNLKLGRHLARLGIWAVPADMIFVDDEDLSDFPRMYWGLGARILRAAKKIARTPAWFGVHMTNFSCGPDSFLEHFYKHVLGEKPALILELDEHSAVAGVLTRVEAYRNVVKNVYRESREALASEAFGRWLSN
;
A
#
# COMPACT_ATOMS: atom_id res chain seq x y z
N MET A 1 -31.23 -16.77 50.19
CA MET A 1 -30.90 -17.44 48.92
C MET A 1 -29.94 -16.49 48.20
N ARG A 2 -28.74 -16.94 47.79
CA ARG A 2 -27.77 -16.03 47.13
C ARG A 2 -28.40 -15.54 45.82
N THR A 3 -28.50 -14.22 45.64
CA THR A 3 -29.02 -13.64 44.41
C THR A 3 -27.90 -13.33 43.43
N LEU A 4 -28.04 -13.82 42.20
CA LEU A 4 -27.00 -13.73 41.16
C LEU A 4 -27.46 -12.81 40.02
N ASP A 5 -26.55 -11.97 39.54
CA ASP A 5 -26.75 -11.11 38.39
C ASP A 5 -25.83 -11.55 37.26
N VAL A 6 -26.39 -11.75 36.08
CA VAL A 6 -25.68 -12.26 34.90
C VAL A 6 -25.53 -11.12 33.91
N GLY A 7 -24.29 -10.79 33.58
CA GLY A 7 -23.96 -9.87 32.50
C GLY A 7 -23.53 -10.64 31.27
N VAL A 8 -24.06 -10.25 30.11
CA VAL A 8 -23.69 -10.84 28.81
C VAL A 8 -23.30 -9.73 27.84
N ASP A 9 -22.07 -9.76 27.36
CA ASP A 9 -21.56 -8.88 26.32
C ASP A 9 -21.53 -9.62 24.99
N VAL A 10 -22.39 -9.19 24.06
CA VAL A 10 -22.52 -9.79 22.74
C VAL A 10 -21.91 -8.81 21.73
N GLY A 11 -20.60 -8.88 21.61
CA GLY A 11 -19.79 -8.05 20.73
C GLY A 11 -19.87 -8.48 19.26
N SER A 12 -19.06 -7.86 18.42
CA SER A 12 -19.02 -8.09 16.96
C SER A 12 -18.42 -9.45 16.55
N VAL A 13 -17.57 -10.03 17.41
CA VAL A 13 -16.82 -11.28 17.12
C VAL A 13 -16.96 -12.33 18.24
N SER A 14 -17.28 -11.90 19.47
CA SER A 14 -17.30 -12.75 20.66
C SER A 14 -18.49 -12.50 21.57
N ILE A 15 -18.76 -13.49 22.43
CA ILE A 15 -19.76 -13.45 23.49
C ILE A 15 -19.04 -13.70 24.80
N ASN A 16 -19.16 -12.75 25.74
CA ASN A 16 -18.55 -12.82 27.06
C ASN A 16 -19.64 -12.80 28.12
N CYS A 17 -19.45 -13.54 29.21
CA CYS A 17 -20.46 -13.61 30.27
C CYS A 17 -19.78 -13.68 31.63
N VAL A 18 -20.32 -12.94 32.59
CA VAL A 18 -19.94 -12.99 34.00
C VAL A 18 -21.17 -13.10 34.88
N VAL A 19 -20.99 -13.82 35.98
CA VAL A 19 -22.01 -13.99 37.02
C VAL A 19 -21.48 -13.36 38.29
N VAL A 20 -22.27 -12.47 38.86
CA VAL A 20 -21.93 -11.64 40.02
C VAL A 20 -22.89 -11.98 41.16
N GLU A 21 -22.39 -12.11 42.38
CA GLU A 21 -23.21 -12.33 43.57
C GLU A 21 -23.40 -11.06 44.42
N ASP A 22 -24.02 -11.24 45.58
CA ASP A 22 -24.18 -10.17 46.57
C ASP A 22 -22.83 -9.57 47.01
N GLY A 23 -22.74 -8.24 46.98
CA GLY A 23 -21.49 -7.50 47.21
C GLY A 23 -20.66 -7.24 45.95
N GLU A 24 -21.26 -7.35 44.75
CA GLU A 24 -20.62 -7.07 43.45
C GLU A 24 -19.42 -8.00 43.12
N ARG A 25 -19.32 -9.16 43.78
CA ARG A 25 -18.21 -10.11 43.60
C ARG A 25 -18.47 -11.04 42.41
N ILE A 26 -17.50 -11.17 41.51
CA ILE A 26 -17.52 -12.15 40.42
C ILE A 26 -17.41 -13.56 41.00
N VAL A 27 -18.38 -14.43 40.69
CA VAL A 27 -18.39 -15.84 41.11
C VAL A 27 -18.07 -16.79 39.97
N TRP A 28 -18.29 -16.35 38.73
CA TRP A 28 -17.96 -17.13 37.55
C TRP A 28 -17.83 -16.24 36.32
N GLU A 29 -16.90 -16.61 35.44
CA GLU A 29 -16.70 -16.03 34.13
C GLU A 29 -16.75 -17.17 33.10
N ALA A 30 -17.49 -16.94 32.02
CA ALA A 30 -17.51 -17.86 30.89
C ALA A 30 -16.19 -17.77 30.11
N PRO A 31 -15.67 -18.89 29.57
CA PRO A 31 -14.55 -18.83 28.64
C PRO A 31 -14.85 -17.90 27.45
N TYR A 32 -13.85 -17.15 27.00
CA TYR A 32 -13.96 -16.27 25.84
C TYR A 32 -14.46 -17.06 24.62
N LEU A 33 -15.66 -16.75 24.14
CA LEU A 33 -16.33 -17.50 23.08
C LEU A 33 -16.43 -16.66 21.81
N ARG A 34 -15.74 -17.05 20.74
CA ARG A 34 -15.92 -16.46 19.41
C ARG A 34 -17.17 -17.06 18.75
N HIS A 35 -18.12 -16.22 18.33
CA HIS A 35 -19.40 -16.72 17.79
C HIS A 35 -19.37 -17.00 16.27
N PHE A 36 -18.41 -16.46 15.51
CA PHE A 36 -18.28 -16.67 14.05
C PHE A 36 -19.59 -16.50 13.27
N GLY A 37 -20.33 -15.43 13.56
CA GLY A 37 -21.65 -15.15 12.98
C GLY A 37 -22.84 -15.94 13.58
N LEU A 38 -22.60 -16.95 14.42
CA LEU A 38 -23.63 -17.75 15.09
C LEU A 38 -24.12 -17.12 16.41
N VAL A 39 -24.45 -15.83 16.36
CA VAL A 39 -24.75 -15.03 17.56
C VAL A 39 -25.91 -15.60 18.38
N VAL A 40 -27.05 -15.88 17.74
CA VAL A 40 -28.28 -16.37 18.39
C VAL A 40 -28.09 -17.75 19.04
N PRO A 41 -27.65 -18.80 18.30
CA PRO A 41 -27.51 -20.13 18.89
C PRO A 41 -26.43 -20.20 19.98
N GLU A 42 -25.30 -19.50 19.82
CA GLU A 42 -24.25 -19.48 20.85
C GLU A 42 -24.68 -18.71 22.10
N THR A 43 -25.41 -17.60 21.95
CA THR A 43 -26.00 -16.90 23.12
C THR A 43 -27.00 -17.78 23.85
N ARG A 44 -27.88 -18.47 23.12
CA ARG A 44 -28.84 -19.42 23.71
C ARG A 44 -28.13 -20.51 24.50
N ARG A 45 -27.09 -21.12 23.93
CA ARG A 45 -26.28 -22.16 24.58
C ARG A 45 -25.59 -21.64 25.84
N LEU A 46 -25.04 -20.43 25.79
CA LEU A 46 -24.40 -19.78 26.93
C LEU A 46 -25.38 -19.55 28.08
N LEU A 47 -26.56 -18.98 27.79
CA LEU A 47 -27.59 -18.75 28.80
C LEU A 47 -28.09 -20.05 29.42
N GLN A 48 -28.30 -21.09 28.60
CA GLN A 48 -28.69 -22.41 29.08
C GLN A 48 -27.64 -22.97 30.05
N THR A 49 -26.35 -22.85 29.70
CA THR A 49 -25.23 -23.27 30.56
C THR A 49 -25.24 -22.54 31.91
N VAL A 50 -25.52 -21.24 31.93
CA VAL A 50 -25.60 -20.43 33.17
C VAL A 50 -26.79 -20.88 34.03
N LEU A 51 -27.97 -21.04 33.42
CA LEU A 51 -29.18 -21.44 34.15
C LEU A 51 -29.09 -22.87 34.71
N ASP A 52 -28.46 -23.79 33.98
CA ASP A 52 -28.23 -25.16 34.43
C ASP A 52 -27.19 -25.21 35.56
N ARG A 53 -26.15 -24.36 35.50
CA ARG A 53 -25.08 -24.32 36.50
C ARG A 53 -25.50 -23.72 37.84
N PHE A 54 -26.28 -22.63 37.81
CA PHE A 54 -26.63 -21.86 39.02
C PHE A 54 -28.07 -22.04 39.49
N GLY A 55 -28.92 -22.65 38.66
CA GLY A 55 -30.35 -22.79 38.90
C GLY A 55 -31.12 -21.51 38.56
N ARG A 56 -32.25 -21.68 37.85
CA ARG A 56 -33.10 -20.57 37.37
C ARG A 56 -33.54 -19.63 38.50
N GLU A 57 -33.81 -20.17 39.69
CA GLU A 57 -34.31 -19.37 40.81
C GLU A 57 -33.25 -18.44 41.42
N ALA A 58 -31.96 -18.81 41.37
CA ALA A 58 -30.87 -18.02 41.92
C ALA A 58 -30.51 -16.79 41.05
N VAL A 59 -30.82 -16.82 39.75
CA VAL A 59 -30.50 -15.75 38.79
C VAL A 59 -31.52 -14.61 38.86
N ARG A 60 -31.23 -13.58 39.64
CA ARG A 60 -32.08 -12.40 39.85
C ARG A 60 -32.27 -11.57 38.58
N SER A 61 -31.20 -11.39 37.81
CA SER A 61 -31.26 -10.66 36.55
C SER A 61 -30.29 -11.20 35.50
N VAL A 62 -30.65 -11.01 34.23
CA VAL A 62 -29.76 -11.18 33.08
C VAL A 62 -29.81 -9.91 32.26
N SER A 63 -28.67 -9.24 32.08
CA SER A 63 -28.51 -7.98 31.36
C SER A 63 -27.53 -8.12 30.22
N PHE A 64 -27.74 -7.35 29.15
CA PHE A 64 -26.96 -7.42 27.93
C PHE A 64 -26.22 -6.11 27.63
N THR A 65 -25.11 -6.23 26.89
CA THR A 65 -24.38 -5.13 26.28
C THR A 65 -23.78 -5.59 24.94
N GLY A 66 -23.16 -4.66 24.20
CA GLY A 66 -22.48 -4.93 22.94
C GLY A 66 -23.38 -4.77 21.72
N VAL A 67 -22.77 -4.68 20.53
CA VAL A 67 -23.45 -4.40 19.25
C VAL A 67 -24.62 -5.32 18.92
N HIS A 68 -24.59 -6.57 19.38
CA HIS A 68 -25.68 -7.53 19.17
C HIS A 68 -26.58 -7.70 20.41
N GLY A 69 -26.18 -7.13 21.55
CA GLY A 69 -26.88 -7.26 22.82
C GLY A 69 -28.27 -6.64 22.79
N GLU A 70 -28.45 -5.47 22.15
CA GLU A 70 -29.72 -4.74 22.18
C GLU A 70 -30.89 -5.53 21.55
N ARG A 71 -30.65 -6.21 20.43
CA ARG A 71 -31.66 -7.04 19.77
C ARG A 71 -32.03 -8.23 20.66
N LEU A 72 -31.02 -8.90 21.22
CA LEU A 72 -31.22 -10.08 22.07
C LEU A 72 -31.92 -9.71 23.38
N ALA A 73 -31.57 -8.56 23.96
CA ALA A 73 -32.22 -7.99 25.13
C ALA A 73 -33.70 -7.75 24.88
N ARG A 74 -34.06 -7.16 23.73
CA ARG A 74 -35.46 -6.97 23.33
C ARG A 74 -36.23 -8.29 23.19
N LEU A 75 -35.64 -9.27 22.50
CA LEU A 75 -36.26 -10.61 22.33
C LEU A 75 -36.50 -11.33 23.67
N LEU A 76 -35.58 -11.14 24.62
CA LEU A 76 -35.62 -11.76 25.94
C LEU A 76 -36.30 -10.91 27.01
N SER A 77 -36.77 -9.69 26.68
CA SER A 77 -37.28 -8.72 27.64
C SER A 77 -36.31 -8.46 28.80
N ALA A 78 -35.02 -8.33 28.47
CA ALA A 78 -33.92 -8.13 29.40
C ALA A 78 -33.37 -6.69 29.36
N PRO A 79 -32.78 -6.18 30.44
CA PRO A 79 -32.07 -4.90 30.42
C PRO A 79 -30.92 -4.89 29.41
N TYR A 80 -30.72 -3.73 28.77
CA TYR A 80 -29.59 -3.46 27.90
C TYR A 80 -28.84 -2.22 28.40
N GLU A 81 -27.52 -2.31 28.46
CA GLU A 81 -26.63 -1.21 28.80
C GLU A 81 -25.73 -0.87 27.60
N VAL A 82 -25.38 0.40 27.46
CA VAL A 82 -24.50 0.84 26.37
C VAL A 82 -23.08 0.34 26.64
N GLU A 83 -22.46 -0.27 25.63
CA GLU A 83 -21.14 -0.91 25.75
C GLU A 83 -20.05 -0.03 26.33
N THR A 84 -19.97 1.23 25.89
CA THR A 84 -18.97 2.18 26.37
C THR A 84 -19.10 2.44 27.86
N VAL A 85 -20.33 2.55 28.37
CA VAL A 85 -20.61 2.75 29.80
C VAL A 85 -20.31 1.48 30.58
N ALA A 86 -20.76 0.33 30.07
CA ALA A 86 -20.54 -0.97 30.68
C ALA A 86 -19.05 -1.31 30.82
N GLN A 87 -18.24 -1.07 29.78
CA GLN A 87 -16.79 -1.30 29.83
C GLN A 87 -16.10 -0.43 30.88
N VAL A 88 -16.44 0.86 30.96
CA VAL A 88 -15.87 1.78 31.96
C VAL A 88 -16.26 1.35 33.38
N LEU A 89 -17.54 1.01 33.61
CA LEU A 89 -18.02 0.54 34.91
C LEU A 89 -17.29 -0.72 35.37
N GLY A 90 -17.13 -1.72 34.48
CA GLY A 90 -16.38 -2.92 34.78
C GLY A 90 -14.91 -2.65 35.08
N ALA A 91 -14.27 -1.77 34.29
CA ALA A 91 -12.87 -1.41 34.49
C ALA A 91 -12.61 -0.68 35.81
N VAL A 92 -13.44 0.32 36.16
CA VAL A 92 -13.33 1.06 37.44
C VAL A 92 -13.58 0.13 38.62
N HIS A 93 -14.51 -0.82 38.50
CA HIS A 93 -14.78 -1.80 39.55
C HIS A 93 -13.58 -2.73 39.80
N VAL A 94 -12.93 -3.23 38.74
CA VAL A 94 -11.79 -4.16 38.87
C VAL A 94 -10.50 -3.43 39.25
N VAL A 95 -10.30 -2.20 38.77
CA VAL A 95 -9.12 -1.37 39.07
C VAL A 95 -9.57 0.04 39.46
N PRO A 96 -9.83 0.27 40.76
CA PRO A 96 -10.19 1.60 41.26
C PRO A 96 -9.10 2.63 40.94
N GLY A 97 -9.52 3.83 40.54
CA GLY A 97 -8.61 4.93 40.21
C GLY A 97 -7.94 4.83 38.83
N VAL A 98 -8.34 3.88 37.97
CA VAL A 98 -7.90 3.84 36.56
C VAL A 98 -8.14 5.17 35.88
N ARG A 99 -7.11 5.71 35.20
CA ARG A 99 -7.19 7.00 34.51
C ARG A 99 -7.33 6.85 33.00
N THR A 100 -6.77 5.80 32.42
CA THR A 100 -6.89 5.54 30.98
C THR A 100 -7.24 4.08 30.70
N ILE A 101 -8.21 3.86 29.82
CA ILE A 101 -8.61 2.54 29.34
C ILE A 101 -8.45 2.52 27.82
N ILE A 102 -7.57 1.65 27.34
CA ILE A 102 -7.46 1.23 25.94
C ILE A 102 -8.34 0.00 25.80
N SER A 103 -9.39 0.06 24.98
CA SER A 103 -10.29 -1.07 24.71
C SER A 103 -10.19 -1.44 23.24
N ILE A 104 -9.73 -2.65 22.92
CA ILE A 104 -9.68 -3.12 21.53
C ILE A 104 -10.39 -4.47 21.42
N GLY A 105 -11.57 -4.42 20.83
CA GLY A 105 -12.44 -5.54 20.53
C GLY A 105 -12.30 -6.02 19.08
N GLY A 106 -13.36 -6.69 18.60
CA GLY A 106 -13.43 -7.25 17.25
C GLY A 106 -13.41 -6.17 16.17
N GLN A 107 -14.30 -5.19 16.24
CA GLN A 107 -14.43 -4.11 15.23
C GLN A 107 -14.24 -2.71 15.82
N ASP A 108 -14.03 -2.63 17.13
CA ASP A 108 -13.99 -1.39 17.88
C ASP A 108 -12.66 -1.25 18.61
N ALA A 109 -12.08 -0.06 18.53
CA ALA A 109 -10.87 0.36 19.21
C ALA A 109 -11.14 1.72 19.84
N CYS A 110 -11.09 1.80 21.16
CA CYS A 110 -11.54 2.94 21.96
C CYS A 110 -10.50 3.36 22.99
N LEU A 111 -10.40 4.67 23.20
CA LEU A 111 -9.68 5.29 24.30
C LEU A 111 -10.68 5.98 25.23
N PHE A 112 -10.68 5.60 26.50
CA PHE A 112 -11.41 6.29 27.57
C PHE A 112 -10.41 6.95 28.51
N GLN A 113 -10.63 8.22 28.82
CA GLN A 113 -9.87 8.96 29.83
C GLN A 113 -10.79 9.43 30.93
N LEU A 114 -10.46 9.05 32.15
CA LEU A 114 -11.28 9.28 33.34
C LEU A 114 -10.60 10.29 34.26
N ASP A 115 -11.42 11.21 34.77
CA ASP A 115 -11.06 12.05 35.89
C ASP A 115 -11.97 11.76 37.09
N TYR A 116 -11.53 12.17 38.29
CA TYR A 116 -12.16 11.80 39.55
C TYR A 116 -12.38 13.04 40.41
N ASP A 117 -13.61 13.20 40.88
CA ASP A 117 -13.97 14.14 41.94
C ASP A 117 -14.28 13.33 43.21
N GLY A 118 -13.29 13.25 44.11
CA GLY A 118 -13.31 12.29 45.20
C GLY A 118 -13.33 10.84 44.68
N ASP A 119 -14.33 10.06 45.11
CA ASP A 119 -14.53 8.66 44.68
C ASP A 119 -15.40 8.54 43.41
N GLN A 120 -15.95 9.63 42.89
CA GLN A 120 -16.77 9.61 41.68
C GLN A 120 -15.92 9.85 40.43
N TRP A 121 -16.03 8.95 39.46
CA TRP A 121 -15.38 9.09 38.16
C TRP A 121 -16.29 9.82 37.17
N HIS A 122 -15.69 10.56 36.25
CA HIS A 122 -16.35 11.09 35.06
C HIS A 122 -15.46 10.92 33.82
N LEU A 123 -16.08 10.79 32.66
CA LEU A 123 -15.39 10.61 31.39
C LEU A 123 -14.92 11.96 30.85
N GLU A 124 -13.63 12.27 31.00
CA GLU A 124 -13.01 13.52 30.52
C GLU A 124 -12.89 13.52 29.00
N ALA A 125 -12.47 12.40 28.42
CA ALA A 125 -12.33 12.25 26.98
C ALA A 125 -12.65 10.83 26.52
N PHE A 126 -13.22 10.75 25.32
CA PHE A 126 -13.52 9.51 24.63
C PHE A 126 -13.17 9.65 23.15
N ASN A 127 -12.52 8.63 22.59
CA ASN A 127 -12.25 8.53 21.17
C ASN A 127 -12.38 7.09 20.70
N MET A 128 -12.88 6.87 19.49
CA MET A 128 -13.14 5.55 18.92
C MET A 128 -12.83 5.57 17.42
N ASN A 129 -12.41 4.44 16.85
CA ASN A 129 -12.26 4.31 15.41
C ASN A 129 -13.61 4.52 14.69
N GLY A 130 -13.54 5.02 13.45
CA GLY A 130 -14.69 4.96 12.54
C GLY A 130 -15.02 3.50 12.17
N PRO A 131 -16.02 3.25 11.31
CA PRO A 131 -16.50 1.90 10.96
C PRO A 131 -15.50 1.02 10.18
N CYS A 132 -14.23 1.41 10.11
CA CYS A 132 -13.16 0.63 9.51
C CYS A 132 -12.59 -0.35 10.54
N ALA A 133 -12.34 -1.60 10.12
CA ALA A 133 -11.69 -2.61 10.95
C ALA A 133 -10.20 -2.33 11.24
N SER A 134 -9.57 -1.37 10.56
CA SER A 134 -8.16 -1.05 10.82
C SER A 134 -7.93 -0.60 12.26
N GLY A 135 -6.91 -1.12 12.93
CA GLY A 135 -6.67 -0.86 14.36
C GLY A 135 -7.31 -1.86 15.33
N THR A 136 -8.11 -2.82 14.83
CA THR A 136 -8.98 -3.69 15.65
C THR A 136 -8.54 -5.16 15.64
N GLY A 137 -9.19 -6.01 16.45
CA GLY A 137 -8.94 -7.46 16.44
C GLY A 137 -9.27 -8.13 15.11
N SER A 138 -10.37 -7.75 14.46
CA SER A 138 -10.76 -8.31 13.16
C SER A 138 -9.71 -8.05 12.08
N PHE A 139 -9.00 -6.93 12.16
CA PHE A 139 -7.90 -6.63 11.24
C PHE A 139 -6.77 -7.65 11.37
N ILE A 140 -6.39 -8.02 12.59
CA ILE A 140 -5.39 -9.05 12.86
C ILE A 140 -5.90 -10.42 12.46
N ASP A 141 -7.14 -10.77 12.83
CA ASP A 141 -7.76 -12.05 12.50
C ASP A 141 -7.77 -12.31 10.99
N GLN A 142 -8.16 -11.31 10.19
CA GLN A 142 -8.17 -11.40 8.73
C GLN A 142 -6.77 -11.72 8.15
N GLN A 143 -5.71 -11.15 8.74
CA GLN A 143 -4.35 -11.45 8.28
C GLN A 143 -3.87 -12.82 8.75
N GLY A 144 -4.27 -13.24 9.96
CA GLY A 144 -3.96 -14.55 10.53
C GLY A 144 -4.61 -15.69 9.75
N GLU A 145 -5.92 -15.61 9.51
CA GLU A 145 -6.66 -16.60 8.70
C GLU A 145 -6.07 -16.75 7.29
N ARG A 146 -5.65 -15.65 6.67
CA ARG A 146 -5.00 -15.67 5.36
C ARG A 146 -3.69 -16.46 5.39
N LEU A 147 -2.87 -16.25 6.42
CA LEU A 147 -1.58 -16.91 6.59
C LEU A 147 -1.69 -18.35 7.09
N ALA A 148 -2.89 -18.79 7.51
CA ALA A 148 -3.17 -20.17 7.88
C ALA A 148 -2.73 -21.18 6.82
N SER A 149 -2.95 -20.87 5.53
CA SER A 149 -2.54 -21.74 4.43
C SER A 149 -1.01 -21.92 4.35
N SER A 150 -0.23 -20.92 4.77
CA SER A 150 1.22 -20.99 4.88
C SER A 150 1.68 -21.78 6.11
N LEU A 151 0.87 -21.81 7.18
CA LEU A 151 1.15 -22.55 8.42
C LEU A 151 0.79 -24.04 8.30
N TYR A 152 -0.37 -24.37 7.73
CA TYR A 152 -0.93 -25.72 7.74
C TYR A 152 -1.04 -26.40 6.37
N GLY A 153 -0.77 -25.69 5.27
CA GLY A 153 -0.82 -26.22 3.92
C GLY A 153 -2.23 -26.21 3.27
N PRO A 154 -2.39 -26.82 2.08
CA PRO A 154 -3.55 -26.63 1.21
C PRO A 154 -4.82 -27.41 1.55
N ARG A 155 -4.78 -28.36 2.50
CA ARG A 155 -5.96 -29.14 2.95
C ARG A 155 -6.48 -28.62 4.30
N PHE A 156 -6.67 -27.31 4.41
CA PHE A 156 -7.19 -26.70 5.62
C PHE A 156 -8.71 -26.58 5.53
N GLU A 157 -9.41 -27.32 6.38
CA GLU A 157 -10.86 -27.34 6.47
C GLU A 157 -11.31 -26.41 7.60
N MET A 158 -12.19 -25.45 7.29
CA MET A 158 -12.54 -24.36 8.21
C MET A 158 -13.59 -24.82 9.24
N SER A 159 -13.14 -25.14 10.45
CA SER A 159 -14.00 -25.29 11.63
C SER A 159 -13.66 -24.22 12.67
N GLN A 160 -14.58 -23.90 13.58
CA GLN A 160 -14.35 -22.87 14.60
C GLN A 160 -13.10 -23.17 15.45
N GLU A 161 -12.93 -24.43 15.87
CA GLU A 161 -11.74 -24.88 16.64
C GLU A 161 -10.44 -24.68 15.87
N LYS A 162 -10.43 -25.00 14.56
CA LYS A 162 -9.25 -24.83 13.71
C LYS A 162 -8.92 -23.36 13.48
N ILE A 163 -9.90 -22.47 13.36
CA ILE A 163 -9.66 -21.02 13.23
C ILE A 163 -9.06 -20.48 14.53
N GLN A 164 -9.61 -20.87 15.68
CA GLN A 164 -9.08 -20.47 16.97
C GLN A 164 -7.60 -20.89 17.12
N LYS A 165 -7.29 -22.15 16.83
CA LYS A 165 -5.92 -22.66 16.82
C LYS A 165 -5.01 -21.92 15.83
N THR A 166 -5.52 -21.59 14.66
CA THR A 166 -4.77 -20.81 13.66
C THR A 166 -4.31 -19.47 14.20
N LEU A 167 -5.20 -18.78 14.90
CA LEU A 167 -4.91 -17.45 15.44
C LEU A 167 -3.95 -17.54 16.64
N GLU A 168 -4.01 -18.62 17.42
CA GLU A 168 -3.05 -18.93 18.48
C GLU A 168 -1.65 -19.18 17.90
N ASP A 169 -1.52 -20.13 16.96
CA ASP A 169 -0.23 -20.45 16.30
C ASP A 169 0.33 -19.23 15.56
N PHE A 170 -0.54 -18.36 15.00
CA PHE A 170 -0.16 -17.10 14.37
C PHE A 170 0.54 -16.16 15.36
N ILE A 171 -0.02 -15.99 16.56
CA ILE A 171 0.57 -15.15 17.62
C ILE A 171 1.87 -15.77 18.12
N GLU A 172 1.90 -17.09 18.36
CA GLU A 172 3.09 -17.80 18.82
C GLU A 172 4.25 -17.72 17.83
N LEU A 173 3.96 -17.81 16.53
CA LEU A 173 4.97 -17.62 15.50
C LEU A 173 5.49 -16.18 15.47
N GLY A 174 4.60 -15.20 15.62
CA GLY A 174 4.98 -13.78 15.67
C GLY A 174 5.89 -13.44 16.84
N LEU A 175 5.72 -14.08 18.00
CA LEU A 175 6.59 -13.91 19.18
C LEU A 175 8.03 -14.40 18.96
N GLN A 176 8.31 -15.15 17.90
CA GLN A 176 9.65 -15.64 17.55
C GLN A 176 10.42 -14.66 16.64
N TYR A 177 9.94 -13.41 16.51
CA TYR A 177 10.56 -12.43 15.64
C TYR A 177 11.99 -12.05 16.09
N SER A 178 12.83 -11.72 15.11
CA SER A 178 14.17 -11.16 15.34
C SER A 178 14.17 -9.64 15.23
N SER A 179 13.41 -9.11 14.27
CA SER A 179 13.18 -7.69 14.07
C SER A 179 11.84 -7.50 13.36
N PRO A 180 10.93 -6.63 13.83
CA PRO A 180 9.64 -6.42 13.17
C PRO A 180 9.82 -5.83 11.77
N ALA A 181 9.17 -6.42 10.76
CA ALA A 181 9.18 -5.89 9.41
C ALA A 181 8.31 -4.61 9.33
N PRO A 182 8.65 -3.64 8.47
CA PRO A 182 7.81 -2.45 8.28
C PRO A 182 6.55 -2.83 7.48
N VAL A 183 5.45 -3.10 8.18
CA VAL A 183 4.14 -3.44 7.59
C VAL A 183 3.20 -2.24 7.70
N ALA A 184 2.70 -1.74 6.57
CA ALA A 184 1.68 -0.70 6.56
C ALA A 184 0.36 -1.22 7.17
N CYS A 185 -0.14 -0.58 8.24
CA CYS A 185 -1.30 -1.04 9.02
C CYS A 185 -2.52 -0.10 9.00
N ARG A 186 -2.62 0.79 8.00
CA ARG A 186 -3.75 1.73 7.88
C ARG A 186 -5.04 1.10 7.37
N CYS A 187 -4.92 0.08 6.53
CA CYS A 187 -6.05 -0.55 5.85
C CYS A 187 -5.70 -1.99 5.56
N THR A 188 -6.66 -2.90 5.78
CA THR A 188 -6.53 -4.35 5.55
C THR A 188 -5.97 -4.66 4.17
N VAL A 189 -6.38 -3.90 3.15
CA VAL A 189 -5.94 -4.08 1.77
C VAL A 189 -4.46 -3.73 1.58
N PHE A 190 -4.01 -2.61 2.13
CA PHE A 190 -2.61 -2.19 2.03
C PHE A 190 -1.71 -3.15 2.80
N THR A 191 -2.11 -3.48 4.02
CA THR A 191 -1.45 -4.48 4.85
C THR A 191 -1.28 -5.81 4.12
N LYS A 192 -2.35 -6.27 3.46
CA LYS A 192 -2.35 -7.51 2.68
C LYS A 192 -1.29 -7.47 1.58
N SER A 193 -1.29 -6.42 0.76
CA SER A 193 -0.33 -6.25 -0.34
C SER A 193 1.12 -6.16 0.16
N ASP A 194 1.35 -5.38 1.22
CA ASP A 194 2.68 -5.18 1.79
C ASP A 194 3.25 -6.48 2.38
N MET A 195 2.42 -7.22 3.14
CA MET A 195 2.79 -8.54 3.66
C MET A 195 3.07 -9.54 2.53
N ILE A 196 2.28 -9.58 1.44
CA ILE A 196 2.55 -10.46 0.29
C ILE A 196 3.87 -10.08 -0.39
N HIS A 197 4.16 -8.79 -0.53
CA HIS A 197 5.43 -8.34 -1.08
C HIS A 197 6.61 -8.75 -0.20
N LEU A 198 6.49 -8.61 1.13
CA LEU A 198 7.49 -9.07 2.08
C LEU A 198 7.69 -10.59 2.00
N GLN A 199 6.60 -11.38 1.90
CA GLN A 199 6.67 -12.84 1.68
C GLN A 199 7.35 -13.20 0.36
N ASN A 200 7.03 -12.51 -0.74
CA ASN A 200 7.67 -12.74 -2.04
C ASN A 200 9.15 -12.35 -2.05
N LYS A 201 9.56 -11.39 -1.20
CA LYS A 201 10.97 -11.11 -0.87
C LYS A 201 11.56 -12.13 0.11
N GLY A 202 10.75 -13.04 0.62
CA GLY A 202 11.09 -14.12 1.56
C GLY A 202 11.34 -13.65 3.00
N GLU A 203 10.88 -12.46 3.38
CA GLU A 203 10.99 -12.00 4.78
C GLU A 203 10.42 -13.08 5.72
N PRO A 204 11.12 -13.46 6.81
CA PRO A 204 10.64 -14.48 7.73
C PRO A 204 9.24 -14.14 8.25
N LEU A 205 8.34 -15.12 8.22
CA LEU A 205 6.97 -14.93 8.65
C LEU A 205 6.83 -14.37 10.08
N PRO A 206 7.65 -14.79 11.08
CA PRO A 206 7.68 -14.15 12.40
C PRO A 206 7.84 -12.62 12.38
N ASN A 207 8.77 -12.13 11.56
CA ASN A 207 9.06 -10.70 11.44
C ASN A 207 7.89 -9.92 10.81
N ILE A 208 7.22 -10.51 9.82
CA ILE A 208 6.02 -9.92 9.19
C ILE A 208 4.87 -9.85 10.20
N ILE A 209 4.66 -10.92 10.96
CA ILE A 209 3.59 -10.98 11.98
C ILE A 209 3.86 -9.98 13.10
N ALA A 210 5.09 -9.88 13.59
CA ALA A 210 5.46 -8.84 14.54
C ALA A 210 5.24 -7.44 13.94
N GLY A 211 5.72 -7.22 12.71
CA GLY A 211 5.51 -5.96 11.97
C GLY A 211 4.05 -5.52 11.91
N LEU A 212 3.13 -6.46 11.69
CA LEU A 212 1.69 -6.24 11.70
C LEU A 212 1.19 -5.72 13.07
N HIS A 213 1.61 -6.33 14.18
CA HIS A 213 1.16 -5.94 15.53
C HIS A 213 1.75 -4.59 15.98
N PHE A 214 3.03 -4.36 15.70
CA PHE A 214 3.70 -3.08 15.97
C PHE A 214 3.11 -1.95 15.12
N GLY A 215 2.86 -2.21 13.83
CA GLY A 215 2.18 -1.26 12.96
C GLY A 215 0.73 -0.98 13.39
N ASN A 216 0.01 -1.99 13.88
CA ASN A 216 -1.34 -1.83 14.42
C ASN A 216 -1.36 -0.96 15.68
N ALA A 217 -0.40 -1.15 16.61
CA ALA A 217 -0.24 -0.30 17.79
C ALA A 217 0.13 1.15 17.40
N ALA A 218 1.06 1.32 16.45
CA ALA A 218 1.43 2.64 15.94
C ALA A 218 0.23 3.37 15.31
N ASN A 219 -0.60 2.66 14.56
CA ASN A 219 -1.83 3.21 13.98
C ASN A 219 -2.84 3.63 15.07
N TYR A 220 -3.01 2.83 16.12
CA TYR A 220 -3.85 3.19 17.27
C TYR A 220 -3.35 4.48 17.94
N VAL A 221 -2.04 4.59 18.18
CA VAL A 221 -1.43 5.78 18.80
C VAL A 221 -1.64 7.01 17.93
N SER A 222 -1.40 6.94 16.62
CA SER A 222 -1.52 8.10 15.74
C SER A 222 -2.97 8.55 15.52
N THR A 223 -3.93 7.62 15.48
CA THR A 223 -5.32 7.93 15.09
C THR A 223 -6.28 8.09 16.28
N ILE A 224 -6.14 7.27 17.33
CA ILE A 224 -7.05 7.27 18.49
C ILE A 224 -6.47 8.10 19.63
N VAL A 225 -5.20 7.88 19.99
CA VAL A 225 -4.55 8.69 21.04
C VAL A 225 -4.27 10.09 20.51
N ALA A 226 -3.71 10.18 19.31
CA ALA A 226 -3.30 11.42 18.65
C ALA A 226 -2.36 12.25 19.55
N ASN A 227 -2.76 13.45 19.95
CA ASN A 227 -1.98 14.36 20.78
C ASN A 227 -2.36 14.33 22.28
N ARG A 228 -3.17 13.36 22.70
CA ARG A 228 -3.65 13.28 24.09
C ARG A 228 -2.57 12.70 24.99
N GLU A 229 -2.45 13.27 26.18
CA GLU A 229 -1.62 12.72 27.25
C GLU A 229 -2.30 11.47 27.83
N VAL A 230 -1.58 10.35 27.88
CA VAL A 230 -2.09 9.08 28.41
C VAL A 230 -1.72 9.00 29.90
N ARG A 231 -2.72 9.16 30.78
CA ARG A 231 -2.53 9.21 32.23
C ARG A 231 -2.58 7.83 32.87
N GLU A 232 -1.72 7.59 33.85
CA GLU A 232 -1.69 6.35 34.63
C GLU A 232 -2.69 6.35 35.79
N PRO A 233 -3.26 5.18 36.18
CA PRO A 233 -3.03 3.84 35.64
C PRO A 233 -3.67 3.61 34.26
N ILE A 234 -2.96 2.88 33.40
CA ILE A 234 -3.38 2.54 32.02
C ILE A 234 -3.79 1.08 31.96
N LEU A 235 -5.04 0.82 31.57
CA LEU A 235 -5.55 -0.53 31.33
C LEU A 235 -5.69 -0.83 29.84
N PHE A 236 -5.39 -2.06 29.46
CA PHE A 236 -5.71 -2.59 28.15
C PHE A 236 -6.72 -3.73 28.28
N ILE A 237 -7.90 -3.56 27.68
CA ILE A 237 -9.07 -4.43 27.79
C ILE A 237 -9.58 -4.84 26.40
N GLY A 238 -10.53 -5.79 26.38
CA GLY A 238 -11.06 -6.38 25.15
C GLY A 238 -10.27 -7.61 24.67
N GLY A 239 -10.73 -8.23 23.59
CA GLY A 239 -10.16 -9.49 23.07
C GLY A 239 -8.68 -9.38 22.68
N MET A 240 -8.23 -8.21 22.20
CA MET A 240 -6.83 -8.02 21.84
C MET A 240 -5.88 -7.91 23.04
N ALA A 241 -6.40 -7.66 24.25
CA ALA A 241 -5.59 -7.69 25.46
C ALA A 241 -5.12 -9.12 25.81
N SER A 242 -5.78 -10.16 25.26
CA SER A 242 -5.32 -11.55 25.35
C SER A 242 -4.18 -11.86 24.37
N ASN A 243 -3.94 -11.02 23.37
CA ASN A 243 -2.86 -11.20 22.39
C ASN A 243 -1.54 -10.66 22.96
N ARG A 244 -0.66 -11.57 23.38
CA ARG A 244 0.64 -11.25 23.99
C ARG A 244 1.52 -10.35 23.13
N LEU A 245 1.53 -10.57 21.81
CA LEU A 245 2.33 -9.79 20.87
C LEU A 245 1.77 -8.37 20.69
N GLN A 246 0.45 -8.22 20.74
CA GLN A 246 -0.19 -6.90 20.73
C GLN A 246 0.10 -6.13 22.04
N VAL A 247 0.06 -6.81 23.19
CA VAL A 247 0.41 -6.22 24.49
C VAL A 247 1.87 -5.75 24.47
N GLU A 248 2.79 -6.55 23.93
CA GLU A 248 4.19 -6.16 23.76
C GLU A 248 4.34 -4.93 22.85
N ALA A 249 3.61 -4.89 21.73
CA ALA A 249 3.59 -3.74 20.83
C ALA A 249 3.10 -2.46 21.50
N PHE A 250 2.06 -2.53 22.35
CA PHE A 250 1.59 -1.36 23.11
C PHE A 250 2.54 -0.95 24.23
N ARG A 251 3.21 -1.90 24.89
CA ARG A 251 4.20 -1.61 25.94
C ARG A 251 5.42 -0.85 25.43
N LYS A 252 5.72 -0.93 24.12
CA LYS A 252 6.70 -0.05 23.48
C LYS A 252 6.37 1.44 23.67
N TYR A 253 5.07 1.79 23.64
CA TYR A 253 4.59 3.17 23.81
C TYR A 253 4.24 3.47 25.27
N TYR A 254 3.68 2.50 26.00
CA TYR A 254 3.20 2.64 27.38
C TYR A 254 3.76 1.53 28.28
N PRO A 255 5.00 1.65 28.82
CA PRO A 255 5.64 0.58 29.59
C PRO A 255 4.86 0.13 30.84
N SER A 256 4.09 1.03 31.45
CA SER A 256 3.28 0.79 32.65
C SER A 256 1.91 0.14 32.36
N LEU A 257 1.56 -0.07 31.08
CA LEU A 257 0.28 -0.64 30.66
C LEU A 257 0.03 -2.02 31.27
N ARG A 258 -1.17 -2.18 31.84
CA ARG A 258 -1.61 -3.39 32.52
C ARG A 258 -2.81 -4.02 31.82
N VAL A 259 -2.81 -5.33 31.70
CA VAL A 259 -4.00 -6.10 31.31
C VAL A 259 -4.66 -6.58 32.60
N PRO A 260 -5.88 -6.14 32.93
CA PRO A 260 -6.53 -6.54 34.18
C PRO A 260 -7.06 -7.99 34.10
N PRO A 261 -7.37 -8.62 35.25
CA PRO A 261 -8.22 -9.80 35.29
C PRO A 261 -9.55 -9.54 34.58
N HIS A 262 -10.14 -10.59 33.98
CA HIS A 262 -11.43 -10.50 33.29
C HIS A 262 -11.48 -9.47 32.14
N HIS A 263 -10.32 -9.12 31.56
CA HIS A 263 -10.19 -8.06 30.53
C HIS A 263 -11.11 -8.23 29.32
N THR A 264 -11.55 -9.45 28.99
CA THR A 264 -12.52 -9.71 27.91
C THR A 264 -13.97 -9.51 28.32
N SER A 265 -14.27 -9.53 29.62
CA SER A 265 -15.64 -9.60 30.15
C SER A 265 -16.03 -8.38 30.98
N LEU A 266 -15.23 -7.31 30.97
CA LEU A 266 -15.52 -6.08 31.73
C LEU A 266 -16.79 -5.37 31.25
N GLY A 267 -17.12 -5.45 29.96
CA GLY A 267 -18.42 -4.97 29.45
C GLY A 267 -19.58 -5.74 30.07
N ALA A 268 -19.50 -7.08 30.05
CA ALA A 268 -20.51 -7.93 30.69
C ALA A 268 -20.63 -7.63 32.19
N LEU A 269 -19.50 -7.42 32.89
CA LEU A 269 -19.48 -7.03 34.30
C LEU A 269 -20.23 -5.72 34.53
N GLY A 270 -19.92 -4.68 33.77
CA GLY A 270 -20.59 -3.39 33.89
C GLY A 270 -22.10 -3.47 33.68
N ALA A 271 -22.58 -4.27 32.72
CA ALA A 271 -24.00 -4.49 32.50
C ALA A 271 -24.68 -5.14 33.74
N ALA A 272 -24.06 -6.17 34.31
CA ALA A 272 -24.56 -6.82 35.52
C ALA A 272 -24.57 -5.87 36.73
N LEU A 273 -23.49 -5.11 36.94
CA LEU A 273 -23.38 -4.13 38.02
C LEU A 273 -24.45 -3.03 37.89
N GLN A 274 -24.68 -2.54 36.67
CA GLN A 274 -25.67 -1.50 36.41
C GLN A 274 -27.09 -1.99 36.65
N ALA A 275 -27.44 -3.18 36.15
CA ALA A 275 -28.74 -3.81 36.43
C ALA A 275 -28.97 -4.04 37.93
N ARG A 276 -27.90 -4.38 38.66
CA ARG A 276 -27.93 -4.53 40.12
C ARG A 276 -28.15 -3.23 40.85
N ARG A 277 -27.36 -2.20 40.55
CA ARG A 277 -27.46 -0.86 41.17
C ARG A 277 -28.80 -0.19 40.89
N ALA A 278 -29.37 -0.43 39.71
CA ALA A 278 -30.71 0.04 39.34
C ALA A 278 -31.85 -0.79 39.94
N GLY A 279 -31.56 -1.87 40.68
CA GLY A 279 -32.58 -2.72 41.30
C GLY A 279 -33.42 -3.52 40.30
N LEU A 280 -32.94 -3.70 39.06
CA LEU A 280 -33.65 -4.42 38.01
C LEU A 280 -33.66 -5.94 38.29
N SER A 281 -34.74 -6.60 37.92
CA SER A 281 -34.87 -8.06 37.98
C SER A 281 -35.68 -8.55 36.78
N ASN A 282 -35.33 -9.72 36.26
CA ASN A 282 -35.99 -10.33 35.10
C ASN A 282 -35.77 -11.84 35.09
N ARG A 283 -36.61 -12.55 34.34
CA ARG A 283 -36.42 -13.96 34.01
C ARG A 283 -36.34 -14.08 32.50
N VAL A 284 -35.24 -14.63 32.01
CA VAL A 284 -35.05 -14.88 30.57
C VAL A 284 -35.38 -16.33 30.24
N ASP A 285 -35.97 -16.54 29.07
CA ASP A 285 -36.22 -17.85 28.51
C ASP A 285 -35.35 -18.03 27.26
N PRO A 286 -34.25 -18.80 27.31
CA PRO A 286 -33.35 -18.99 26.18
C PRO A 286 -34.06 -19.53 24.92
N ASP A 287 -35.18 -20.23 25.06
CA ASP A 287 -35.92 -20.83 23.93
C ASP A 287 -36.68 -19.80 23.07
N ARG A 288 -36.76 -18.55 23.52
CA ARG A 288 -37.24 -17.41 22.72
C ARG A 288 -36.23 -16.97 21.66
N LEU A 289 -34.96 -17.31 21.82
CA LEU A 289 -33.93 -17.10 20.81
C LEU A 289 -34.06 -18.19 19.73
N ARG A 290 -34.83 -17.91 18.68
CA ARG A 290 -35.01 -18.79 17.51
C ARG A 290 -34.29 -18.23 16.29
N ASP A 291 -33.83 -19.11 15.41
CA ASP A 291 -33.26 -18.73 14.12
C ASP A 291 -34.41 -18.27 13.20
N ASP A 292 -34.75 -16.98 13.23
CA ASP A 292 -35.78 -16.36 12.37
C ASP A 292 -35.36 -16.26 10.88
N ALA A 293 -34.49 -17.16 10.40
CA ALA A 293 -34.06 -17.21 9.01
C ALA A 293 -35.20 -17.60 8.04
N GLU A 294 -36.32 -18.11 8.55
CA GLU A 294 -37.49 -18.51 7.74
C GLU A 294 -38.60 -17.45 7.68
N SER A 295 -38.60 -16.44 8.55
CA SER A 295 -39.54 -15.32 8.42
C SER A 295 -38.97 -14.32 7.42
N GLY A 296 -39.29 -14.52 6.14
CA GLY A 296 -38.94 -13.61 5.04
C GLY A 296 -39.53 -12.22 5.22
N ALA A 297 -38.94 -11.40 6.09
CA ALA A 297 -39.19 -9.98 6.17
C ALA A 297 -38.62 -9.33 4.89
N ALA A 298 -39.40 -9.40 3.83
CA ALA A 298 -39.05 -8.98 2.48
C ALA A 298 -39.02 -7.44 2.32
N GLU A 299 -39.51 -6.69 3.29
CA GLU A 299 -39.72 -5.25 3.20
C GLU A 299 -38.51 -4.47 3.70
N GLY A 300 -37.78 -3.82 2.77
CA GLY A 300 -36.84 -2.73 3.10
C GLY A 300 -35.43 -2.82 2.52
N PHE A 301 -35.04 -3.91 1.86
CA PHE A 301 -33.70 -4.00 1.24
C PHE A 301 -33.68 -3.40 -0.17
N PRO A 302 -32.63 -2.65 -0.55
CA PRO A 302 -32.46 -2.23 -1.93
C PRO A 302 -32.26 -3.47 -2.81
N ARG A 303 -32.94 -3.55 -3.95
CA ARG A 303 -32.95 -4.73 -4.84
C ARG A 303 -32.24 -4.46 -6.16
N ALA A 304 -31.56 -5.48 -6.68
CA ALA A 304 -30.99 -5.50 -8.02
C ALA A 304 -31.76 -6.49 -8.91
N PRO A 305 -31.68 -6.36 -10.25
CA PRO A 305 -32.30 -7.32 -11.16
C PRO A 305 -31.76 -8.73 -10.96
N ARG A 306 -32.55 -9.74 -11.33
CA ARG A 306 -32.12 -11.14 -11.34
C ARG A 306 -30.93 -11.37 -12.28
N LEU A 307 -30.00 -12.21 -11.86
CA LEU A 307 -28.86 -12.65 -12.66
C LEU A 307 -29.26 -13.73 -13.66
N GLU A 308 -29.16 -13.42 -14.94
CA GLU A 308 -29.40 -14.36 -16.04
C GLU A 308 -28.39 -14.10 -17.16
N LEU A 309 -27.91 -15.17 -17.79
CA LEU A 309 -27.00 -15.08 -18.95
C LEU A 309 -27.82 -15.30 -20.22
N ARG A 310 -27.95 -14.28 -21.07
CA ARG A 310 -28.82 -14.28 -22.25
C ARG A 310 -28.03 -14.17 -23.56
N GLN A 311 -27.00 -13.33 -23.59
CA GLN A 311 -26.25 -13.00 -24.82
C GLN A 311 -24.87 -13.67 -24.88
N THR A 312 -24.22 -13.83 -23.75
CA THR A 312 -22.86 -14.36 -23.64
C THR A 312 -22.87 -15.88 -23.71
N ARG A 313 -22.08 -16.44 -24.63
CA ARG A 313 -21.82 -17.88 -24.66
C ARG A 313 -20.78 -18.23 -23.59
N PHE A 314 -21.21 -18.99 -22.58
CA PHE A 314 -20.33 -19.53 -21.55
C PHE A 314 -20.06 -21.01 -21.82
N ASP A 315 -18.82 -21.36 -22.18
CA ASP A 315 -18.41 -22.76 -22.31
C ASP A 315 -17.96 -23.30 -20.95
N PRO A 316 -18.69 -24.25 -20.33
CA PRO A 316 -18.27 -24.86 -19.09
C PRO A 316 -17.07 -25.81 -19.28
N ARG A 317 -16.81 -26.28 -20.51
CA ARG A 317 -15.67 -27.15 -20.81
C ARG A 317 -14.39 -26.33 -20.86
N ASN A 318 -13.52 -26.60 -19.89
CA ASN A 318 -12.20 -25.98 -19.75
C ASN A 318 -11.06 -27.02 -19.76
N ASP A 319 -11.39 -28.26 -20.10
CA ASP A 319 -10.51 -29.40 -20.31
C ASP A 319 -9.73 -29.26 -21.62
N LEU A 320 -8.51 -29.78 -21.63
CA LEU A 320 -7.69 -29.89 -22.82
C LEU A 320 -8.05 -31.16 -23.58
N GLU A 321 -7.87 -31.14 -24.90
CA GLU A 321 -7.98 -32.35 -25.70
C GLU A 321 -6.96 -33.40 -25.21
N PRO A 322 -7.36 -34.68 -25.08
CA PRO A 322 -6.44 -35.74 -24.67
C PRO A 322 -5.24 -35.84 -25.60
N TRP A 323 -4.08 -36.19 -25.03
CA TRP A 323 -2.91 -36.53 -25.84
C TRP A 323 -3.23 -37.74 -26.72
N GLY A 324 -2.99 -37.62 -28.03
CA GLY A 324 -3.10 -38.73 -28.99
C GLY A 324 -2.07 -39.83 -28.74
N ARG A 325 -1.99 -40.82 -29.64
CA ARG A 325 -0.93 -41.86 -29.60
C ARG A 325 0.45 -41.19 -29.58
N VAL A 326 1.35 -41.72 -28.74
CA VAL A 326 2.73 -41.25 -28.59
C VAL A 326 3.40 -41.21 -29.97
N GLU A 327 3.70 -40.00 -30.45
CA GLU A 327 4.46 -39.80 -31.67
C GLU A 327 5.93 -40.23 -31.45
N LYS A 328 6.61 -40.70 -32.50
CA LYS A 328 8.00 -41.19 -32.40
C LYS A 328 8.99 -40.09 -31.96
N ASN A 329 8.65 -38.82 -32.14
CA ASN A 329 9.49 -37.67 -31.82
C ASN A 329 8.79 -36.74 -30.83
N PRO A 330 9.51 -36.14 -29.87
CA PRO A 330 8.93 -35.15 -28.96
C PRO A 330 8.41 -33.92 -29.72
N LEU A 331 7.19 -33.50 -29.41
CA LEU A 331 6.55 -32.34 -30.05
C LEU A 331 7.27 -31.04 -29.65
N PRO A 332 7.71 -30.20 -30.60
CA PRO A 332 8.30 -28.90 -30.28
C PRO A 332 7.25 -27.95 -29.69
N VAL A 333 7.57 -27.36 -28.53
CA VAL A 333 6.64 -26.50 -27.77
C VAL A 333 7.36 -25.32 -27.14
N PHE A 334 6.58 -24.31 -26.76
CA PHE A 334 6.99 -23.09 -26.07
C PHE A 334 6.30 -23.06 -24.70
N LEU A 335 7.05 -22.73 -23.66
CA LEU A 335 6.54 -22.67 -22.29
C LEU A 335 6.38 -21.21 -21.86
N GLY A 336 5.17 -20.82 -21.52
CA GLY A 336 4.91 -19.56 -20.84
C GLY A 336 4.56 -19.81 -19.39
N VAL A 337 5.14 -19.06 -18.46
CA VAL A 337 4.85 -19.13 -17.03
C VAL A 337 4.38 -17.76 -16.54
N ASP A 338 3.18 -17.70 -15.97
CA ASP A 338 2.58 -16.50 -15.38
C ASP A 338 2.65 -16.60 -13.86
N ILE A 339 3.50 -15.77 -13.25
CA ILE A 339 3.79 -15.78 -11.81
C ILE A 339 3.08 -14.59 -11.16
N GLY A 340 1.80 -14.76 -10.89
CA GLY A 340 0.98 -13.81 -10.15
C GLY A 340 1.26 -13.85 -8.64
N SER A 341 0.86 -12.77 -7.97
CA SER A 341 0.97 -12.61 -6.51
C SER A 341 0.19 -13.69 -5.72
N THR A 342 -0.93 -14.14 -6.29
CA THR A 342 -1.82 -15.15 -5.71
C THR A 342 -1.68 -16.50 -6.39
N THR A 343 -1.50 -16.54 -7.71
CA THR A 343 -1.51 -17.78 -8.49
C THR A 343 -0.32 -17.85 -9.44
N THR A 344 0.29 -19.03 -9.56
CA THR A 344 1.32 -19.31 -10.55
C THR A 344 0.77 -20.31 -11.55
N LYS A 345 1.02 -20.08 -12.83
CA LYS A 345 0.40 -20.82 -13.92
C LYS A 345 1.41 -21.06 -15.03
N TYR A 346 1.21 -22.12 -15.81
CA TYR A 346 1.89 -22.23 -17.09
C TYR A 346 0.95 -22.68 -18.20
N ALA A 347 1.35 -22.35 -19.43
CA ALA A 347 0.77 -22.84 -20.66
C ALA A 347 1.88 -23.37 -21.56
N LEU A 348 1.70 -24.60 -22.05
CA LEU A 348 2.59 -25.25 -23.01
C LEU A 348 1.92 -25.19 -24.39
N VAL A 349 2.55 -24.47 -25.31
CA VAL A 349 1.97 -24.09 -26.60
C VAL A 349 2.80 -24.65 -27.73
N GLU A 350 2.17 -25.33 -28.69
CA GLU A 350 2.87 -25.84 -29.88
C GLU A 350 3.06 -24.75 -30.95
N SER A 351 3.78 -25.07 -32.03
CA SER A 351 4.04 -24.13 -33.13
C SER A 351 2.79 -23.60 -33.85
N GLN A 352 1.65 -24.28 -33.77
CA GLN A 352 0.37 -23.78 -34.31
C GLN A 352 -0.39 -22.86 -33.35
N GLY A 353 0.12 -22.62 -32.14
CA GLY A 353 -0.53 -21.78 -31.14
C GLY A 353 -1.58 -22.50 -30.30
N VAL A 354 -1.68 -23.82 -30.36
CA VAL A 354 -2.61 -24.63 -29.56
C VAL A 354 -2.00 -24.96 -28.20
N ILE A 355 -2.79 -24.86 -27.13
CA ILE A 355 -2.38 -25.27 -25.78
C ILE A 355 -2.43 -26.80 -25.68
N ARG A 356 -1.29 -27.43 -25.37
CA ARG A 356 -1.17 -28.88 -25.19
C ARG A 356 -1.15 -29.32 -23.73
N HIS A 357 -0.71 -28.43 -22.85
CA HIS A 357 -0.74 -28.65 -21.42
C HIS A 357 -0.85 -27.30 -20.69
N LYS A 358 -1.48 -27.31 -19.53
CA LYS A 358 -1.55 -26.14 -18.66
C LYS A 358 -1.65 -26.58 -17.21
N CYS A 359 -1.21 -25.72 -16.31
CA CYS A 359 -1.44 -25.90 -14.89
C CYS A 359 -1.69 -24.55 -14.23
N TYR A 360 -2.56 -24.56 -13.22
CA TYR A 360 -2.94 -23.39 -12.43
C TYR A 360 -2.87 -23.79 -10.97
N VAL A 361 -2.05 -23.09 -10.18
CA VAL A 361 -1.89 -23.36 -8.75
C VAL A 361 -1.75 -22.06 -7.96
N GLN A 362 -1.99 -22.12 -6.65
CA GLN A 362 -1.77 -20.98 -5.75
C GLN A 362 -0.26 -20.77 -5.52
N THR A 363 0.22 -19.53 -5.60
CA THR A 363 1.63 -19.13 -5.38
C THR A 363 2.04 -19.26 -3.92
N GLN A 364 1.10 -19.04 -2.98
CA GLN A 364 1.33 -19.16 -1.53
C GLN A 364 2.53 -18.34 -1.00
N GLY A 365 2.88 -17.23 -1.66
CA GLY A 365 4.06 -16.42 -1.31
C GLY A 365 5.42 -17.09 -1.61
N LYS A 366 5.42 -18.22 -2.32
CA LYS A 366 6.63 -19.03 -2.60
C LYS A 366 6.81 -19.27 -4.10
N PRO A 367 7.08 -18.22 -4.89
CA PRO A 367 7.07 -18.31 -6.36
C PRO A 367 8.05 -19.36 -6.93
N ILE A 368 9.24 -19.51 -6.35
CA ILE A 368 10.24 -20.49 -6.81
C ILE A 368 9.79 -21.92 -6.49
N GLU A 369 9.44 -22.21 -5.22
CA GLU A 369 9.01 -23.56 -4.81
C GLU A 369 7.77 -24.03 -5.57
N VAL A 370 6.81 -23.12 -5.80
CA VAL A 370 5.61 -23.42 -6.58
C VAL A 370 5.97 -23.67 -8.05
N THR A 371 6.89 -22.89 -8.62
CA THR A 371 7.39 -23.15 -9.98
C THR A 371 8.06 -24.52 -10.07
N GLN A 372 8.85 -24.94 -9.07
CA GLN A 372 9.44 -26.29 -9.02
C GLN A 372 8.38 -27.39 -8.97
N LYS A 373 7.28 -27.18 -8.23
CA LYS A 373 6.14 -28.10 -8.21
C LYS A 373 5.48 -28.20 -9.59
N LEU A 374 5.34 -27.07 -10.28
CA LEU A 374 4.81 -27.02 -11.64
C LEU A 374 5.73 -27.72 -12.64
N LEU A 375 7.05 -27.56 -12.53
CA LEU A 375 8.02 -28.28 -13.36
C LEU A 375 7.93 -29.80 -13.14
N ARG A 376 7.83 -30.26 -11.88
CA ARG A 376 7.60 -31.69 -11.58
C ARG A 376 6.31 -32.20 -12.25
N THR A 377 5.23 -31.43 -12.13
CA THR A 377 3.95 -31.77 -12.78
C THR A 377 4.09 -31.88 -14.30
N LEU A 378 4.85 -30.97 -14.92
CA LEU A 378 5.13 -30.98 -16.35
C LEU A 378 5.97 -32.21 -16.74
N LEU A 379 7.04 -32.51 -16.00
CA LEU A 379 7.89 -33.68 -16.25
C LEU A 379 7.09 -34.99 -16.13
N ASP A 380 6.30 -35.13 -15.07
CA ASP A 380 5.51 -36.33 -14.78
C ASP A 380 4.41 -36.57 -15.84
N GLN A 381 3.74 -35.51 -16.29
CA GLN A 381 2.56 -35.64 -17.16
C GLN A 381 2.88 -35.61 -18.66
N VAL A 382 3.91 -34.84 -19.08
CA VAL A 382 4.20 -34.59 -20.50
C VAL A 382 5.68 -34.64 -20.88
N GLY A 383 6.61 -34.77 -19.93
CA GLY A 383 8.06 -34.54 -20.13
C GLY A 383 8.67 -35.25 -21.34
N SER A 384 8.46 -36.57 -21.49
CA SER A 384 9.02 -37.34 -22.62
C SER A 384 8.32 -37.12 -23.97
N ARG A 385 7.15 -36.45 -23.96
CA ARG A 385 6.31 -36.23 -25.15
C ARG A 385 6.62 -34.91 -25.86
N VAL A 386 7.39 -34.03 -25.23
CA VAL A 386 7.60 -32.65 -25.70
C VAL A 386 9.06 -32.25 -25.67
N LYS A 387 9.43 -31.32 -26.55
CA LYS A 387 10.71 -30.61 -26.54
C LYS A 387 10.45 -29.11 -26.39
N ILE A 388 10.81 -28.56 -25.23
CA ILE A 388 10.66 -27.12 -24.98
C ILE A 388 11.76 -26.36 -25.73
N LEU A 389 11.37 -25.55 -26.71
CA LEU A 389 12.29 -24.75 -27.53
C LEU A 389 12.70 -23.46 -26.84
N ALA A 390 11.73 -22.78 -26.20
CA ALA A 390 11.97 -21.54 -25.49
C ALA A 390 10.98 -21.34 -24.33
N VAL A 391 11.40 -20.53 -23.35
CA VAL A 391 10.64 -20.25 -22.11
C VAL A 391 10.44 -18.75 -21.95
N ALA A 392 9.21 -18.34 -21.67
CA ALA A 392 8.88 -16.99 -21.25
C ALA A 392 8.26 -16.93 -19.86
N THR A 393 8.50 -15.82 -19.17
CA THR A 393 7.88 -15.53 -17.87
C THR A 393 7.13 -14.19 -17.89
N THR A 394 6.02 -14.13 -17.17
CA THR A 394 5.19 -12.94 -16.98
C THR A 394 4.56 -12.89 -15.58
N GLY A 395 3.79 -11.84 -15.28
CA GLY A 395 3.22 -11.60 -13.95
C GLY A 395 4.18 -10.90 -12.98
N SER A 396 3.75 -10.71 -11.74
CA SER A 396 4.48 -9.97 -10.70
C SER A 396 5.81 -10.60 -10.27
N GLY A 397 5.94 -11.94 -10.31
CA GLY A 397 7.14 -12.69 -9.94
C GLY A 397 8.04 -13.06 -11.11
N ARG A 398 7.77 -12.51 -12.31
CA ARG A 398 8.43 -12.88 -13.58
C ARG A 398 9.94 -12.79 -13.54
N ASN A 399 10.51 -11.78 -12.88
CA ASN A 399 11.95 -11.58 -12.90
C ASN A 399 12.68 -12.62 -12.03
N VAL A 400 12.18 -12.91 -10.82
CA VAL A 400 12.74 -13.95 -9.93
C VAL A 400 12.69 -15.32 -10.59
N VAL A 401 11.52 -15.67 -11.11
CA VAL A 401 11.31 -16.97 -11.73
C VAL A 401 11.97 -17.04 -13.11
N GLY A 402 12.09 -15.92 -13.82
CA GLY A 402 12.83 -15.80 -15.06
C GLY A 402 14.32 -16.09 -14.86
N ASP A 403 14.94 -15.51 -13.82
CA ASP A 403 16.32 -15.83 -13.44
C ASP A 403 16.46 -17.31 -13.06
N PHE A 404 15.54 -17.84 -12.25
CA PHE A 404 15.52 -19.25 -11.87
C PHE A 404 15.43 -20.19 -13.08
N LEU A 405 14.49 -19.95 -14.00
CA LEU A 405 14.27 -20.78 -15.20
C LEU A 405 15.27 -20.51 -16.34
N ASP A 406 16.14 -19.50 -16.21
CA ASP A 406 16.92 -18.96 -17.33
C ASP A 406 16.02 -18.62 -18.53
N ALA A 407 14.93 -17.88 -18.28
CA ALA A 407 13.92 -17.58 -19.30
C ALA A 407 14.53 -16.83 -20.50
N ASP A 408 14.08 -17.18 -21.70
CA ASP A 408 14.50 -16.51 -22.93
C ASP A 408 13.91 -15.12 -23.06
N LEU A 409 12.70 -14.94 -22.54
CA LEU A 409 11.94 -13.72 -22.64
C LEU A 409 11.19 -13.45 -21.33
N VAL A 410 11.28 -12.22 -20.84
CA VAL A 410 10.54 -11.75 -19.67
C VAL A 410 9.68 -10.57 -20.12
N ILE A 411 8.35 -10.69 -20.03
CA ILE A 411 7.41 -9.65 -20.46
C ILE A 411 6.42 -9.29 -19.36
N ASP A 412 5.95 -8.05 -19.39
CA ASP A 412 4.87 -7.62 -18.51
C ASP A 412 3.55 -8.34 -18.84
N GLU A 413 2.69 -8.42 -17.83
CA GLU A 413 1.41 -9.13 -17.89
C GLU A 413 0.38 -8.48 -18.81
N ILE A 414 0.44 -7.14 -19.01
CA ILE A 414 -0.49 -6.42 -19.89
C ILE A 414 -0.24 -6.85 -21.33
N THR A 415 1.02 -6.84 -21.75
CA THR A 415 1.45 -7.30 -23.07
C THR A 415 1.12 -8.78 -23.27
N ALA A 416 1.37 -9.62 -22.26
CA ALA A 416 1.07 -11.04 -22.33
C ALA A 416 -0.43 -11.30 -22.48
N HIS A 417 -1.29 -10.71 -21.64
CA HIS A 417 -2.74 -10.87 -21.75
C HIS A 417 -3.29 -10.34 -23.07
N ALA A 418 -2.81 -9.19 -23.54
CA ALA A 418 -3.22 -8.64 -24.83
C ALA A 418 -2.85 -9.57 -25.99
N ARG A 419 -1.62 -10.08 -26.02
CA ARG A 419 -1.18 -11.02 -27.05
C ARG A 419 -2.02 -12.30 -27.06
N GLY A 420 -2.31 -12.85 -25.88
CA GLY A 420 -3.17 -14.03 -25.73
C GLY A 420 -4.59 -13.79 -26.22
N ALA A 421 -5.19 -12.65 -25.85
CA ALA A 421 -6.54 -12.28 -26.27
C ALA A 421 -6.66 -12.09 -27.79
N VAL A 422 -5.68 -11.41 -28.41
CA VAL A 422 -5.62 -11.20 -29.87
C VAL A 422 -5.47 -12.52 -30.63
N ALA A 423 -4.72 -13.49 -30.10
CA ALA A 423 -4.65 -14.83 -30.70
C ALA A 423 -6.00 -15.54 -30.71
N VAL A 424 -6.85 -15.29 -29.71
CA VAL A 424 -8.19 -15.91 -29.62
C VAL A 424 -9.20 -15.19 -30.50
N ASP A 425 -9.23 -13.85 -30.49
CA ASP A 425 -10.06 -13.05 -31.39
C ASP A 425 -9.31 -11.76 -31.76
N PRO A 426 -8.81 -11.63 -33.01
CA PRO A 426 -8.10 -10.43 -33.46
C PRO A 426 -8.94 -9.14 -33.42
N ARG A 427 -10.27 -9.26 -33.28
CA ARG A 427 -11.19 -8.12 -33.21
C ARG A 427 -11.44 -7.64 -31.78
N VAL A 428 -10.84 -8.27 -30.77
CA VAL A 428 -10.95 -7.83 -29.38
C VAL A 428 -10.42 -6.40 -29.26
N ASP A 429 -11.24 -5.52 -28.68
CA ASP A 429 -10.89 -4.11 -28.50
C ASP A 429 -10.79 -3.74 -27.01
N THR A 430 -11.34 -4.58 -26.13
CA THR A 430 -11.38 -4.34 -24.69
C THR A 430 -11.17 -5.65 -23.95
N ILE A 431 -10.24 -5.65 -23.00
CA ILE A 431 -10.03 -6.76 -22.06
C ILE A 431 -10.40 -6.29 -20.67
N PHE A 432 -11.26 -7.06 -20.02
CA PHE A 432 -11.42 -7.04 -18.58
C PHE A 432 -10.70 -8.24 -18.00
N GLU A 433 -9.71 -8.01 -17.15
CA GLU A 433 -9.01 -9.08 -16.43
C GLU A 433 -9.22 -8.84 -14.94
N ILE A 434 -9.83 -9.80 -14.26
CA ILE A 434 -9.95 -9.75 -12.81
C ILE A 434 -9.11 -10.88 -12.23
N GLY A 435 -8.00 -10.51 -11.61
CA GLY A 435 -7.10 -11.41 -10.91
C GLY A 435 -7.54 -11.68 -9.47
N GLY A 436 -6.65 -12.31 -8.71
CA GLY A 436 -6.85 -12.54 -7.28
C GLY A 436 -6.71 -11.26 -6.43
N GLN A 437 -5.67 -10.47 -6.70
CA GLN A 437 -5.35 -9.23 -5.95
C GLN A 437 -5.49 -7.96 -6.78
N ASP A 438 -5.29 -8.09 -8.09
CA ASP A 438 -5.32 -6.99 -9.03
C ASP A 438 -6.42 -7.21 -10.07
N SER A 439 -6.77 -6.14 -10.76
CA SER A 439 -7.75 -6.14 -11.84
C SER A 439 -7.32 -5.10 -12.84
N LYS A 440 -7.46 -5.43 -14.13
CA LYS A 440 -6.85 -4.70 -15.23
C LYS A 440 -7.86 -4.47 -16.33
N TYR A 441 -7.87 -3.25 -16.81
CA TYR A 441 -8.51 -2.85 -18.05
C TYR A 441 -7.42 -2.71 -19.11
N ILE A 442 -7.63 -3.27 -20.30
CA ILE A 442 -6.73 -3.09 -21.44
C ILE A 442 -7.57 -2.74 -22.67
N ARG A 443 -7.26 -1.60 -23.31
CA ARG A 443 -7.76 -1.23 -24.63
C ARG A 443 -6.79 -1.73 -25.69
N ILE A 444 -7.30 -2.43 -26.68
CA ILE A 444 -6.54 -2.90 -27.82
C ILE A 444 -6.93 -2.09 -29.04
N ASP A 445 -5.92 -1.66 -29.78
CA ASP A 445 -6.07 -1.07 -31.11
C ASP A 445 -5.01 -1.65 -32.04
N ASN A 446 -5.38 -1.95 -33.29
CA ASN A 446 -4.51 -2.62 -34.26
C ASN A 446 -3.75 -3.82 -33.70
N THR A 447 -4.41 -4.68 -32.90
CA THR A 447 -3.83 -5.85 -32.21
C THR A 447 -2.77 -5.56 -31.13
N HIS A 448 -2.58 -4.30 -30.76
CA HIS A 448 -1.62 -3.87 -29.75
C HIS A 448 -2.32 -3.16 -28.57
N PRO A 449 -1.77 -3.21 -27.34
CA PRO A 449 -2.26 -2.37 -26.25
C PRO A 449 -2.11 -0.88 -26.59
N LEU A 450 -3.21 -0.13 -26.52
CA LEU A 450 -3.24 1.31 -26.74
C LEU A 450 -3.42 2.10 -25.43
N ASP A 451 -4.22 1.57 -24.51
CA ASP A 451 -4.43 2.14 -23.18
C ASP A 451 -4.61 1.00 -22.17
N PHE A 452 -4.26 1.24 -20.92
CA PHE A 452 -4.51 0.30 -19.85
C PHE A 452 -4.73 1.03 -18.52
N ASP A 453 -5.41 0.35 -17.61
CA ASP A 453 -5.39 0.72 -16.21
C ASP A 453 -5.42 -0.52 -15.33
N MET A 454 -5.02 -0.34 -14.08
CA MET A 454 -5.14 -1.36 -13.06
C MET A 454 -5.55 -0.73 -11.74
N ASN A 455 -6.25 -1.49 -10.91
CA ASN A 455 -6.53 -1.05 -9.55
C ASN A 455 -5.23 -0.63 -8.85
N LYS A 456 -5.22 0.60 -8.31
CA LYS A 456 -3.99 1.22 -7.76
C LYS A 456 -3.47 0.41 -6.56
N VAL A 457 -4.36 0.11 -5.59
CA VAL A 457 -4.10 -0.74 -4.40
C VAL A 457 -5.35 -1.51 -3.90
N CYS A 458 -6.56 -1.28 -4.43
CA CYS A 458 -7.81 -1.75 -3.80
C CYS A 458 -8.15 -3.23 -4.08
N ALA A 459 -8.49 -4.03 -3.06
CA ALA A 459 -9.00 -5.40 -3.24
C ALA A 459 -10.50 -5.47 -3.61
N ALA A 460 -11.24 -4.36 -3.48
CA ALA A 460 -12.64 -4.30 -3.87
C ALA A 460 -12.75 -4.48 -5.39
N GLY A 461 -13.57 -5.44 -5.82
CA GLY A 461 -13.69 -5.81 -7.23
C GLY A 461 -12.73 -6.90 -7.72
N THR A 462 -12.00 -7.58 -6.82
CA THR A 462 -11.05 -8.67 -7.19
C THR A 462 -11.60 -10.06 -6.84
N GLY A 463 -10.96 -11.11 -7.36
CA GLY A 463 -11.34 -12.50 -7.04
C GLY A 463 -11.09 -12.92 -5.59
N SER A 464 -10.07 -12.37 -4.92
CA SER A 464 -9.83 -12.70 -3.51
C SER A 464 -10.95 -12.21 -2.59
N PHE A 465 -11.58 -11.09 -2.92
CA PHE A 465 -12.75 -10.58 -2.21
C PHE A 465 -13.92 -11.57 -2.25
N LEU A 466 -14.28 -12.08 -3.43
CA LEU A 466 -15.35 -13.08 -3.57
C LEU A 466 -15.03 -14.35 -2.79
N HIS A 467 -13.77 -14.80 -2.85
CA HIS A 467 -13.34 -16.01 -2.17
C HIS A 467 -13.39 -15.85 -0.64
N GLU A 468 -12.94 -14.72 -0.09
CA GLU A 468 -12.96 -14.42 1.34
C GLU A 468 -14.40 -14.40 1.89
N LEU A 469 -15.32 -13.70 1.21
CA LEU A 469 -16.72 -13.65 1.64
C LEU A 469 -17.46 -14.98 1.46
N ALA A 470 -17.20 -15.69 0.36
CA ALA A 470 -17.77 -17.03 0.15
C ALA A 470 -17.36 -17.98 1.29
N ASN A 471 -16.08 -17.98 1.67
CA ASN A 471 -15.57 -18.80 2.77
C ASN A 471 -16.20 -18.44 4.11
N LYS A 472 -16.35 -17.15 4.45
CA LYS A 472 -17.03 -16.72 5.68
C LYS A 472 -18.49 -17.14 5.71
N MET A 473 -19.16 -17.16 4.55
CA MET A 473 -20.52 -17.68 4.41
C MET A 473 -20.56 -19.20 4.26
N LYS A 474 -19.44 -19.93 4.36
CA LYS A 474 -19.33 -21.39 4.16
C LYS A 474 -19.85 -21.85 2.78
N ILE A 475 -19.47 -21.13 1.73
CA ILE A 475 -19.79 -21.43 0.33
C ILE A 475 -18.50 -21.74 -0.41
N ASN A 476 -18.48 -22.83 -1.16
CA ASN A 476 -17.40 -23.10 -2.10
C ASN A 476 -17.48 -22.13 -3.29
N ILE A 477 -16.43 -21.33 -3.47
CA ILE A 477 -16.34 -20.39 -4.60
C ILE A 477 -16.39 -21.10 -5.97
N VAL A 478 -15.98 -22.37 -6.04
CA VAL A 478 -16.00 -23.20 -7.24
C VAL A 478 -17.28 -24.04 -7.26
N GLY A 479 -18.10 -23.84 -8.30
CA GLY A 479 -19.36 -24.60 -8.50
C GLY A 479 -20.52 -24.04 -7.68
N GLU A 480 -20.47 -24.17 -6.35
CA GLU A 480 -21.60 -23.86 -5.46
C GLU A 480 -22.00 -22.37 -5.50
N PHE A 481 -21.03 -21.45 -5.42
CA PHE A 481 -21.31 -20.01 -5.39
C PHE A 481 -22.15 -19.51 -6.57
N GLN A 482 -21.81 -19.95 -7.79
CA GLN A 482 -22.53 -19.50 -8.99
C GLN A 482 -23.95 -20.06 -9.05
N GLU A 483 -24.18 -21.27 -8.53
CA GLU A 483 -25.51 -21.90 -8.50
C GLU A 483 -26.42 -21.16 -7.52
N ILE A 484 -25.91 -20.83 -6.33
CA ILE A 484 -26.62 -20.00 -5.34
C ILE A 484 -26.94 -18.62 -5.93
N ALA A 485 -25.96 -17.94 -6.53
CA ALA A 485 -26.14 -16.60 -7.10
C ALA A 485 -27.18 -16.56 -8.24
N LEU A 486 -27.16 -17.55 -9.14
CA LEU A 486 -28.10 -17.64 -10.26
C LEU A 486 -29.50 -18.10 -9.84
N GLY A 487 -29.60 -18.78 -8.69
CA GLY A 487 -30.86 -19.19 -8.09
C GLY A 487 -31.64 -18.04 -7.41
N ALA A 488 -30.96 -16.94 -7.07
CA ALA A 488 -31.57 -15.79 -6.40
C ALA A 488 -32.70 -15.16 -7.23
N GLU A 489 -33.83 -14.86 -6.59
CA GLU A 489 -34.97 -14.20 -7.24
C GLU A 489 -34.94 -12.68 -7.04
N ASN A 490 -34.48 -12.21 -5.88
CA ASN A 490 -34.52 -10.81 -5.50
C ASN A 490 -33.15 -10.31 -4.97
N PRO A 491 -32.08 -10.33 -5.79
CA PRO A 491 -30.74 -9.95 -5.35
C PRO A 491 -30.70 -8.64 -4.54
N VAL A 492 -29.93 -8.61 -3.45
CA VAL A 492 -29.74 -7.39 -2.65
C VAL A 492 -28.74 -6.49 -3.34
N HIS A 493 -29.09 -5.22 -3.55
CA HIS A 493 -28.17 -4.23 -4.09
C HIS A 493 -27.19 -3.75 -2.99
N LEU A 494 -26.00 -4.36 -2.97
CA LEU A 494 -24.92 -3.95 -2.09
C LEU A 494 -24.24 -2.69 -2.63
N ALA A 495 -23.91 -1.75 -1.74
CA ALA A 495 -23.28 -0.49 -2.14
C ALA A 495 -21.84 -0.71 -2.64
N GLU A 496 -21.43 0.09 -3.62
CA GLU A 496 -20.09 0.06 -4.21
C GLU A 496 -19.05 0.68 -3.26
N ARG A 497 -18.55 -0.13 -2.32
CA ARG A 497 -17.67 0.35 -1.24
C ARG A 497 -16.44 -0.53 -1.10
N CYS A 498 -15.57 -0.15 -0.16
CA CYS A 498 -14.47 -1.01 0.28
C CYS A 498 -15.01 -2.38 0.73
N THR A 499 -14.22 -3.43 0.47
CA THR A 499 -14.46 -4.81 0.92
C THR A 499 -14.93 -4.89 2.37
N VAL A 500 -14.32 -4.12 3.28
CA VAL A 500 -14.64 -4.13 4.72
C VAL A 500 -16.06 -3.62 5.00
N PHE A 501 -16.49 -2.56 4.30
CA PHE A 501 -17.85 -2.03 4.45
C PHE A 501 -18.88 -2.94 3.79
N MET A 502 -18.55 -3.52 2.63
CA MET A 502 -19.43 -4.49 1.98
C MET A 502 -19.61 -5.75 2.82
N GLU A 503 -18.57 -6.21 3.52
CA GLU A 503 -18.67 -7.29 4.49
C GLU A 503 -19.65 -6.94 5.63
N SER A 504 -19.51 -5.74 6.19
CA SER A 504 -20.40 -5.24 7.25
C SER A 504 -21.86 -5.13 6.77
N ASP A 505 -22.07 -4.62 5.56
CA ASP A 505 -23.39 -4.53 4.93
C ASP A 505 -23.97 -5.94 4.69
N LEU A 506 -23.17 -6.88 4.18
CA LEU A 506 -23.57 -8.26 3.90
C LEU A 506 -24.05 -8.97 5.17
N PHE A 507 -23.26 -8.94 6.25
CA PHE A 507 -23.63 -9.56 7.51
C PHE A 507 -24.76 -8.79 8.22
N GLY A 508 -24.78 -7.46 8.11
CA GLY A 508 -25.86 -6.64 8.63
C GLY A 508 -27.22 -6.98 7.96
N TYR A 509 -27.24 -7.18 6.64
CA TYR A 509 -28.45 -7.60 5.93
C TYR A 509 -28.81 -9.06 6.23
N TYR A 510 -27.84 -9.96 6.31
CA TYR A 510 -28.07 -11.34 6.72
C TYR A 510 -28.73 -11.42 8.10
N GLN A 511 -28.24 -10.63 9.07
CA GLN A 511 -28.81 -10.54 10.42
C GLN A 511 -30.22 -9.90 10.46
N LYS A 512 -30.54 -9.05 9.48
CA LYS A 512 -31.89 -8.49 9.29
C LYS A 512 -32.84 -9.43 8.55
N GLY A 513 -32.41 -10.64 8.19
CA GLY A 513 -33.23 -11.65 7.53
C GLY A 513 -33.13 -11.68 6.00
N ALA A 514 -32.15 -11.01 5.39
CA ALA A 514 -31.91 -11.14 3.95
C ALA A 514 -31.48 -12.57 3.61
N ARG A 515 -32.08 -13.14 2.55
CA ARG A 515 -31.77 -14.50 2.12
C ARG A 515 -30.34 -14.59 1.61
N ARG A 516 -29.71 -15.74 1.88
CA ARG A 516 -28.31 -16.02 1.51
C ARG A 516 -28.10 -15.95 -0.01
N ASP A 517 -29.03 -16.50 -0.80
CA ASP A 517 -28.98 -16.45 -2.27
C ASP A 517 -29.01 -15.01 -2.80
N ASP A 518 -29.93 -14.18 -2.33
CA ASP A 518 -30.06 -12.78 -2.72
C ASP A 518 -28.79 -11.96 -2.39
N LEU A 519 -28.16 -12.24 -1.24
CA LEU A 519 -26.91 -11.59 -0.83
C LEU A 519 -25.72 -12.00 -1.72
N ILE A 520 -25.62 -13.28 -2.07
CA ILE A 520 -24.56 -13.80 -2.94
C ILE A 520 -24.69 -13.27 -4.37
N ALA A 521 -25.91 -13.17 -4.90
CA ALA A 521 -26.16 -12.49 -6.16
C ALA A 521 -25.80 -10.99 -6.10
N GLY A 522 -26.11 -10.34 -4.97
CA GLY A 522 -25.68 -8.96 -4.68
C GLY A 522 -24.17 -8.76 -4.74
N LEU A 523 -23.38 -9.73 -4.25
CA LEU A 523 -21.92 -9.69 -4.32
C LEU A 523 -21.39 -9.73 -5.76
N CYS A 524 -22.03 -10.47 -6.67
CA CYS A 524 -21.65 -10.47 -8.09
C CYS A 524 -21.78 -9.07 -8.69
N TYR A 525 -22.90 -8.37 -8.43
CA TYR A 525 -23.07 -6.98 -8.85
C TYR A 525 -22.01 -6.06 -8.24
N ALA A 526 -21.81 -6.16 -6.93
CA ALA A 526 -20.86 -5.31 -6.23
C ALA A 526 -19.43 -5.41 -6.79
N VAL A 527 -18.99 -6.61 -7.19
CA VAL A 527 -17.68 -6.80 -7.84
C VAL A 527 -17.61 -6.11 -9.19
N VAL A 528 -18.63 -6.30 -10.03
CA VAL A 528 -18.68 -5.70 -11.38
C VAL A 528 -18.69 -4.18 -11.28
N HIS A 529 -19.54 -3.62 -10.43
CA HIS A 529 -19.65 -2.19 -10.23
C HIS A 529 -18.35 -1.58 -9.68
N ASN A 530 -17.73 -2.21 -8.67
CA ASN A 530 -16.43 -1.77 -8.18
C ASN A 530 -15.36 -1.81 -9.27
N TYR A 531 -15.31 -2.87 -10.08
CA TYR A 531 -14.37 -2.97 -11.20
C TYR A 531 -14.59 -1.85 -12.24
N LEU A 532 -15.83 -1.65 -12.67
CA LEU A 532 -16.15 -0.62 -13.66
C LEU A 532 -15.84 0.78 -13.15
N ASN A 533 -16.13 1.10 -11.88
CA ASN A 533 -15.94 2.45 -11.36
C ASN A 533 -14.50 2.74 -10.91
N ARG A 534 -13.76 1.72 -10.42
CA ARG A 534 -12.40 1.91 -9.87
C ARG A 534 -11.28 1.60 -10.86
N VAL A 535 -11.50 0.68 -11.80
CA VAL A 535 -10.47 0.28 -12.78
C VAL A 535 -10.76 0.88 -14.14
N VAL A 536 -11.97 0.67 -14.67
CA VAL A 536 -12.34 1.21 -15.99
C VAL A 536 -12.53 2.73 -15.91
N GLY A 537 -13.25 3.20 -14.89
CA GLY A 537 -13.58 4.61 -14.68
C GLY A 537 -14.31 5.19 -15.89
N LYS A 538 -13.82 6.32 -16.41
CA LYS A 538 -14.37 6.98 -17.62
C LYS A 538 -13.78 6.47 -18.94
N ARG A 539 -12.97 5.41 -18.92
CA ARG A 539 -12.34 4.89 -20.14
C ARG A 539 -13.36 4.27 -21.07
N ARG A 540 -13.03 4.28 -22.36
CA ARG A 540 -13.91 3.78 -23.42
C ARG A 540 -14.03 2.26 -23.34
N ILE A 541 -15.23 1.75 -23.10
CA ILE A 541 -15.54 0.33 -23.26
C ILE A 541 -15.93 0.11 -24.73
N GLY A 542 -15.14 -0.70 -25.44
CA GLY A 542 -15.36 -1.03 -26.84
C GLY A 542 -16.53 -2.00 -27.06
N ARG A 543 -16.58 -2.58 -28.26
CA ARG A 543 -17.66 -3.47 -28.71
C ARG A 543 -17.33 -4.94 -28.46
N ARG A 544 -16.08 -5.35 -28.64
CA ARG A 544 -15.61 -6.73 -28.49
C ARG A 544 -14.86 -6.88 -27.18
N ILE A 545 -15.62 -7.13 -26.11
CA ILE A 545 -15.12 -7.19 -24.74
C ILE A 545 -14.76 -8.64 -24.39
N MET A 546 -13.51 -8.91 -24.03
CA MET A 546 -13.07 -10.21 -23.53
C MET A 546 -12.89 -10.18 -22.00
N PHE A 547 -13.49 -11.14 -21.30
CA PHE A 547 -13.38 -11.25 -19.85
C PHE A 547 -12.48 -12.43 -19.45
N LEU A 548 -11.43 -12.11 -18.69
CA LEU A 548 -10.33 -12.99 -18.31
C LEU A 548 -10.12 -13.03 -16.80
N GLY A 549 -9.26 -13.94 -16.35
CA GLY A 549 -8.87 -14.06 -14.94
C GLY A 549 -9.77 -15.04 -14.16
N GLY A 550 -9.52 -15.17 -12.85
CA GLY A 550 -10.18 -16.18 -12.01
C GLY A 550 -11.71 -16.07 -11.97
N PRO A 551 -12.28 -14.88 -11.65
CA PRO A 551 -13.73 -14.68 -11.57
C PRO A 551 -14.46 -14.88 -12.90
N SER A 552 -13.78 -14.84 -14.05
CA SER A 552 -14.39 -15.20 -15.33
C SER A 552 -14.75 -16.70 -15.43
N LEU A 553 -14.26 -17.54 -14.50
CA LEU A 553 -14.69 -18.93 -14.34
C LEU A 553 -16.07 -19.05 -13.68
N ASN A 554 -16.56 -18.00 -13.02
CA ASN A 554 -17.84 -17.99 -12.32
C ASN A 554 -18.95 -17.42 -13.22
N LYS A 555 -19.90 -18.27 -13.61
CA LYS A 555 -20.98 -17.90 -14.54
C LYS A 555 -21.85 -16.75 -14.02
N ALA A 556 -22.06 -16.64 -12.71
CA ALA A 556 -22.86 -15.57 -12.11
C ALA A 556 -22.19 -14.20 -12.23
N VAL A 557 -20.86 -14.13 -12.11
CA VAL A 557 -20.09 -12.89 -12.32
C VAL A 557 -20.15 -12.46 -13.80
N VAL A 558 -20.09 -13.42 -14.73
CA VAL A 558 -20.28 -13.13 -16.17
C VAL A 558 -21.69 -12.59 -16.43
N ALA A 559 -22.72 -13.20 -15.83
CA ALA A 559 -24.10 -12.73 -15.93
C ALA A 559 -24.27 -11.32 -15.37
N ALA A 560 -23.59 -11.00 -14.26
CA ALA A 560 -23.60 -9.65 -13.69
C ALA A 560 -22.96 -8.63 -14.65
N PHE A 561 -21.81 -8.95 -15.27
CA PHE A 561 -21.20 -8.07 -16.27
C PHE A 561 -22.11 -7.85 -17.48
N GLU A 562 -22.69 -8.91 -18.03
CA GLU A 562 -23.62 -8.81 -19.16
C GLU A 562 -24.81 -7.91 -18.79
N ARG A 563 -25.37 -8.07 -17.58
CA ARG A 563 -26.52 -7.30 -17.12
C ARG A 563 -26.20 -5.83 -16.90
N VAL A 564 -25.03 -5.51 -16.34
CA VAL A 564 -24.61 -4.13 -16.05
C VAL A 564 -24.20 -3.40 -17.34
N LEU A 565 -23.54 -4.08 -18.28
CA LEU A 565 -23.09 -3.49 -19.54
C LEU A 565 -24.16 -3.48 -20.63
N ASP A 566 -25.18 -4.32 -20.49
CA ASP A 566 -26.17 -4.64 -21.51
C ASP A 566 -25.52 -5.06 -22.85
N ARG A 567 -24.44 -5.85 -22.76
CA ARG A 567 -23.61 -6.29 -23.90
C ARG A 567 -23.07 -7.70 -23.69
N PRO A 568 -22.87 -8.48 -24.78
CA PRO A 568 -22.25 -9.79 -24.68
C PRO A 568 -20.74 -9.68 -24.39
N LEU A 569 -20.21 -10.67 -23.68
CA LEU A 569 -18.77 -10.80 -23.41
C LEU A 569 -18.21 -12.01 -24.16
N ILE A 570 -16.92 -11.94 -24.49
CA ILE A 570 -16.14 -13.10 -24.95
C ILE A 570 -15.50 -13.73 -23.72
N VAL A 571 -15.88 -14.97 -23.41
CA VAL A 571 -15.32 -15.76 -22.30
C VAL A 571 -14.62 -16.98 -22.90
N PRO A 572 -13.31 -16.89 -23.20
CA PRO A 572 -12.64 -17.95 -23.95
C PRO A 572 -12.37 -19.19 -23.12
N ARG A 573 -12.10 -20.31 -23.79
CA ARG A 573 -11.53 -21.49 -23.15
C ARG A 573 -10.15 -21.15 -22.59
N HIS A 574 -9.80 -21.75 -21.44
CA HIS A 574 -8.48 -21.61 -20.81
C HIS A 574 -8.11 -20.18 -20.40
N ARG A 575 -9.12 -19.32 -20.23
CA ARG A 575 -9.02 -17.91 -19.81
C ARG A 575 -8.24 -17.69 -18.52
N GLU A 576 -8.20 -18.68 -17.65
CA GLU A 576 -7.44 -18.62 -16.39
C GLU A 576 -5.93 -18.61 -16.60
N VAL A 577 -5.41 -19.15 -17.72
CA VAL A 577 -3.97 -19.19 -18.05
C VAL A 577 -3.59 -18.24 -19.20
N MET A 578 -4.44 -17.25 -19.52
CA MET A 578 -4.26 -16.39 -20.69
C MET A 578 -2.93 -15.61 -20.69
N GLY A 579 -2.47 -15.13 -19.53
CA GLY A 579 -1.16 -14.47 -19.40
C GLY A 579 -0.01 -15.40 -19.78
N ALA A 580 -0.01 -16.63 -19.25
CA ALA A 580 0.98 -17.65 -19.61
C ALA A 580 0.92 -18.02 -21.10
N TYR A 581 -0.29 -18.14 -21.65
CA TYR A 581 -0.50 -18.40 -23.07
C TYR A 581 0.10 -17.30 -23.96
N GLY A 582 -0.19 -16.03 -23.66
CA GLY A 582 0.37 -14.91 -24.40
C GLY A 582 1.89 -14.79 -24.27
N ALA A 583 2.46 -15.12 -23.10
CA ALA A 583 3.91 -15.18 -22.93
C ALA A 583 4.56 -16.28 -23.79
N ALA A 584 3.95 -17.48 -23.85
CA ALA A 584 4.40 -18.55 -24.72
C ALA A 584 4.36 -18.15 -26.22
N LEU A 585 3.30 -17.45 -26.64
CA LEU A 585 3.19 -16.92 -28.00
C LEU A 585 4.25 -15.86 -28.30
N ALA A 586 4.52 -14.94 -27.36
CA ALA A 586 5.52 -13.90 -27.54
C ALA A 586 6.94 -14.48 -27.73
N VAL A 587 7.32 -15.48 -26.94
CA VAL A 587 8.63 -16.13 -27.11
C VAL A 587 8.71 -16.99 -28.36
N LYS A 588 7.59 -17.62 -28.75
CA LYS A 588 7.48 -18.32 -30.04
C LYS A 588 7.77 -17.37 -31.21
N GLU A 589 7.17 -16.19 -31.22
CA GLU A 589 7.39 -15.23 -32.29
C GLU A 589 8.82 -14.67 -32.28
N ALA A 590 9.38 -14.41 -31.09
CA ALA A 590 10.78 -14.02 -30.97
C ALA A 590 11.74 -15.11 -31.50
N PHE A 591 11.40 -16.37 -31.26
CA PHE A 591 12.11 -17.52 -31.82
C PHE A 591 12.00 -17.58 -33.35
N GLU A 592 10.80 -17.38 -33.90
CA GLU A 592 10.56 -17.35 -35.35
C GLU A 592 11.27 -16.18 -36.04
N ARG A 593 11.44 -15.03 -35.35
CA ARG A 593 12.23 -13.88 -35.82
C ARG A 593 13.75 -14.06 -35.65
N GLY A 594 14.20 -15.13 -35.00
CA GLY A 594 15.62 -15.36 -34.71
C GLY A 594 16.21 -14.49 -33.59
N GLU A 595 15.38 -13.80 -32.81
CA GLU A 595 15.80 -13.02 -31.63
C GLU A 595 16.17 -13.95 -30.46
N VAL A 596 15.58 -15.14 -30.44
CA VAL A 596 15.81 -16.20 -29.44
C VAL A 596 16.17 -17.49 -30.17
N THR A 597 17.15 -18.22 -29.66
CA THR A 597 17.53 -19.55 -30.17
C THR A 597 17.18 -20.63 -29.16
N ALA A 598 17.03 -21.86 -29.64
CA ALA A 598 16.69 -22.99 -28.79
C ALA A 598 17.81 -23.22 -27.76
N ARG A 599 17.44 -23.31 -26.48
CA ARG A 599 18.38 -23.61 -25.38
C ARG A 599 17.92 -24.84 -24.63
N GLU A 600 18.83 -25.79 -24.46
CA GLU A 600 18.60 -26.92 -23.57
C GLU A 600 18.60 -26.44 -22.13
N ARG A 601 17.60 -26.90 -21.38
CA ARG A 601 17.42 -26.61 -19.95
C ARG A 601 17.19 -27.93 -19.25
N ASP A 602 17.97 -28.15 -18.20
CA ASP A 602 17.75 -29.28 -17.32
C ASP A 602 16.60 -28.95 -16.35
N LEU A 603 15.37 -29.20 -16.82
CA LEU A 603 14.17 -28.96 -16.03
C LEU A 603 14.09 -29.86 -14.80
N GLU A 604 14.71 -31.05 -14.85
CA GLU A 604 14.76 -31.98 -13.72
C GLU A 604 15.68 -31.43 -12.63
N ALA A 605 16.88 -30.96 -13.01
CA ALA A 605 17.78 -30.28 -12.06
C ALA A 605 17.14 -29.03 -11.45
N LEU A 606 16.41 -28.22 -12.23
CA LEU A 606 15.69 -27.06 -11.70
C LEU A 606 14.56 -27.46 -10.76
N ALA A 607 13.79 -28.49 -11.11
CA ALA A 607 12.71 -29.03 -10.29
C ALA A 607 13.19 -29.57 -8.92
N GLN A 608 14.43 -30.06 -8.85
CA GLN A 608 15.07 -30.61 -7.65
C GLN A 608 16.04 -29.63 -6.96
N ALA A 609 16.31 -28.47 -7.57
CA ALA A 609 17.30 -27.52 -7.07
C ALA A 609 17.00 -27.09 -5.63
N ARG A 610 18.02 -27.06 -4.77
CA ARG A 610 17.85 -26.56 -3.40
C ARG A 610 17.71 -25.04 -3.43
N VAL A 611 16.54 -24.55 -3.02
CA VAL A 611 16.29 -23.10 -2.90
C VAL A 611 16.88 -22.60 -1.59
N GLY A 612 18.17 -22.29 -1.59
CA GLY A 612 18.86 -21.61 -0.49
C GLY A 612 19.25 -20.19 -0.90
N PHE A 613 19.30 -19.27 0.06
CA PHE A 613 19.87 -17.94 -0.15
C PHE A 613 20.83 -17.58 0.99
N VAL A 614 21.80 -16.73 0.68
CA VAL A 614 22.63 -16.06 1.67
C VAL A 614 22.14 -14.62 1.80
N GLU A 615 21.98 -14.16 3.03
CA GLU A 615 21.69 -12.76 3.30
C GLU A 615 22.98 -11.93 3.31
N SER A 616 22.91 -10.74 2.72
CA SER A 616 24.01 -9.78 2.75
C SER A 616 23.45 -8.37 2.79
N LEU A 617 24.13 -7.45 3.47
CA LEU A 617 23.76 -6.04 3.44
C LEU A 617 24.22 -5.41 2.13
N CYS A 618 23.35 -4.62 1.51
CA CYS A 618 23.66 -3.88 0.30
C CYS A 618 24.77 -2.86 0.59
N ARG A 619 25.94 -3.06 -0.03
CA ARG A 619 27.09 -2.13 0.01
C ARG A 619 27.39 -1.51 -1.35
N ALA A 620 26.43 -1.59 -2.26
CA ALA A 620 26.63 -1.21 -3.65
C ALA A 620 26.65 0.32 -3.87
N ASP A 621 26.27 1.09 -2.86
CA ASP A 621 26.49 2.53 -2.77
C ASP A 621 26.97 2.83 -1.35
N ARG A 622 28.22 3.33 -1.21
CA ARG A 622 28.83 3.61 0.10
C ARG A 622 28.16 4.77 0.83
N THR A 623 27.40 5.59 0.12
CA THR A 623 26.65 6.74 0.66
C THR A 623 25.17 6.41 0.92
N CYS A 624 24.77 5.15 0.76
CA CYS A 624 23.40 4.69 0.96
C CYS A 624 23.19 4.24 2.42
N HIS A 625 22.35 4.95 3.17
CA HIS A 625 22.03 4.67 4.57
C HIS A 625 20.93 3.62 4.77
N ASN A 626 20.33 3.10 3.69
CA ASN A 626 19.20 2.18 3.77
C ASN A 626 19.57 0.78 4.28
N GLU A 627 20.86 0.43 4.32
CA GLU A 627 21.38 -0.88 4.79
C GLU A 627 20.53 -2.08 4.34
N CYS A 628 20.08 -2.07 3.08
CA CYS A 628 19.05 -3.01 2.65
C CYS A 628 19.57 -4.45 2.75
N LYS A 629 18.78 -5.34 3.35
CA LYS A 629 19.04 -6.78 3.28
C LYS A 629 18.81 -7.27 1.84
N LEU A 630 19.83 -7.91 1.28
CA LEU A 630 19.82 -8.57 -0.01
C LEU A 630 19.83 -10.08 0.19
N LYS A 631 19.18 -10.79 -0.72
CA LYS A 631 19.18 -12.24 -0.81
C LYS A 631 19.91 -12.66 -2.06
N ILE A 632 20.92 -13.50 -1.88
CA ILE A 632 21.72 -14.02 -2.97
C ILE A 632 21.38 -15.49 -3.11
N TYR A 633 20.65 -15.82 -4.18
CA TYR A 633 20.30 -17.18 -4.55
C TYR A 633 21.38 -17.76 -5.46
N ASP A 634 21.59 -19.07 -5.36
CA ASP A 634 22.41 -19.84 -6.28
C ASP A 634 21.53 -20.87 -7.00
N PHE A 635 21.24 -20.61 -8.27
CA PHE A 635 20.43 -21.49 -9.12
C PHE A 635 21.36 -22.34 -10.00
N ALA A 636 21.89 -23.41 -9.42
CA ALA A 636 22.79 -24.36 -10.09
C ALA A 636 24.05 -23.69 -10.67
N GLY A 637 24.75 -22.88 -9.86
CA GLY A 637 25.96 -22.14 -10.21
C GLY A 637 25.69 -20.72 -10.73
N ARG A 638 24.42 -20.34 -10.96
CA ARG A 638 24.03 -18.98 -11.39
C ARG A 638 23.58 -18.16 -10.18
N LYS A 639 24.36 -17.14 -9.83
CA LYS A 639 24.02 -16.20 -8.76
C LYS A 639 22.95 -15.21 -9.22
N SER A 640 21.86 -15.12 -8.47
CA SER A 640 20.81 -14.11 -8.66
C SER A 640 20.60 -13.35 -7.35
N ILE A 641 20.62 -12.02 -7.42
CA ILE A 641 20.54 -11.13 -6.25
C ILE A 641 19.17 -10.49 -6.24
N TRP A 642 18.51 -10.50 -5.09
CA TRP A 642 17.18 -9.95 -4.87
C TRP A 642 17.12 -9.09 -3.61
N GLY A 643 16.16 -8.18 -3.56
CA GLY A 643 15.97 -7.24 -2.45
C GLY A 643 16.53 -5.85 -2.74
N GLY A 644 16.59 -5.02 -1.71
CA GLY A 644 16.98 -3.62 -1.84
C GLY A 644 15.83 -2.68 -2.19
N ASP A 645 15.56 -1.72 -1.32
CA ASP A 645 14.48 -0.73 -1.48
C ASP A 645 14.67 0.20 -2.68
N CYS A 646 15.88 0.22 -3.25
CA CYS A 646 16.23 1.04 -4.41
C CYS A 646 15.93 0.35 -5.76
N GLY A 647 15.33 -0.85 -5.72
CA GLY A 647 15.00 -1.67 -6.89
C GLY A 647 16.19 -2.00 -7.79
N ARG A 648 17.44 -1.82 -7.31
CA ARG A 648 18.67 -2.06 -8.09
C ARG A 648 18.76 -3.49 -8.59
N TYR A 649 18.22 -4.42 -7.80
CA TYR A 649 18.27 -5.86 -8.07
C TYR A 649 16.91 -6.42 -8.50
N GLU A 650 15.89 -5.58 -8.71
CA GLU A 650 14.54 -6.02 -9.12
C GLU A 650 14.31 -5.96 -10.64
N VAL A 651 15.16 -5.23 -11.38
CA VAL A 651 15.05 -5.07 -12.83
C VAL A 651 15.90 -6.13 -13.53
N SER A 652 15.31 -6.92 -14.43
CA SER A 652 16.04 -7.84 -15.30
C SER A 652 17.12 -7.09 -16.09
N ARG A 653 18.26 -7.74 -16.40
CA ARG A 653 19.36 -7.14 -17.16
C ARG A 653 18.87 -6.58 -18.50
N HIS A 654 18.57 -5.28 -18.58
CA HIS A 654 18.37 -4.61 -19.85
C HIS A 654 19.70 -4.66 -20.62
N ARG A 655 19.69 -5.29 -21.80
CA ARG A 655 20.89 -5.44 -22.64
C ARG A 655 21.13 -4.25 -23.57
N GLY A 656 20.25 -3.24 -23.56
CA GLY A 656 20.36 -2.03 -24.37
C GLY A 656 21.15 -0.90 -23.68
N PRO A 657 21.49 0.17 -24.42
CA PRO A 657 22.17 1.34 -23.87
C PRO A 657 21.31 2.02 -22.81
N GLN A 658 21.95 2.45 -21.72
CA GLN A 658 21.27 3.20 -20.66
C GLN A 658 21.05 4.64 -21.11
N ALA A 659 19.83 5.16 -20.92
CA ALA A 659 19.55 6.57 -21.18
C ALA A 659 20.18 7.47 -20.08
N GLU A 660 20.48 8.71 -20.44
CA GLU A 660 20.92 9.71 -19.45
C GLU A 660 19.76 10.04 -18.47
N ASN A 661 20.10 10.42 -17.24
CA ASN A 661 19.12 10.60 -16.18
C ASN A 661 18.94 12.08 -15.79
N ALA A 662 17.94 12.75 -16.39
CA ALA A 662 17.62 14.15 -16.10
C ALA A 662 17.27 14.41 -14.63
N PHE A 663 16.73 13.44 -13.89
CA PHE A 663 16.43 13.60 -12.47
C PHE A 663 17.71 13.71 -11.62
N LEU A 664 18.76 12.98 -11.98
CA LEU A 664 20.06 13.11 -11.31
C LEU A 664 20.71 14.45 -11.66
N ILE A 665 20.64 14.89 -12.92
CA ILE A 665 21.11 16.23 -13.34
C ILE A 665 20.42 17.32 -12.52
N ARG A 666 19.07 17.29 -12.45
CA ARG A 666 18.30 18.24 -11.64
C ARG A 666 18.72 18.20 -10.17
N ARG A 667 18.86 17.00 -9.61
CA ARG A 667 19.26 16.80 -8.21
C ARG A 667 20.63 17.42 -7.94
N ASP A 668 21.58 17.21 -8.83
CA ASP A 668 22.95 17.70 -8.66
C ASP A 668 22.97 19.25 -8.76
N LEU A 669 22.25 19.84 -9.72
CA LEU A 669 22.05 21.30 -9.79
C LEU A 669 21.37 21.88 -8.53
N PHE A 670 20.43 21.14 -7.93
CA PHE A 670 19.78 21.56 -6.69
C PHE A 670 20.77 21.57 -5.52
N TRP A 671 21.63 20.55 -5.40
CA TRP A 671 22.68 20.52 -4.37
C TRP A 671 23.74 21.58 -4.60
N GLU A 672 24.21 21.79 -5.83
CA GLU A 672 25.12 22.88 -6.20
C GLU A 672 24.57 24.25 -5.77
N ALA A 673 23.26 24.45 -5.84
CA ALA A 673 22.62 25.69 -5.44
C ALA A 673 22.53 25.91 -3.91
N ILE A 674 22.63 24.86 -3.09
CA ILE A 674 22.44 24.96 -1.62
C ILE A 674 23.68 24.61 -0.79
N GLU A 675 24.54 23.69 -1.25
CA GLU A 675 25.72 23.22 -0.51
C GLU A 675 26.71 24.32 -0.12
N PRO A 676 26.92 25.40 -0.90
CA PRO A 676 27.79 26.50 -0.47
C PRO A 676 27.28 27.24 0.78
N TRP A 677 26.01 27.07 1.14
CA TRP A 677 25.31 27.87 2.14
C TRP A 677 24.66 27.04 3.25
N ALA A 678 24.68 25.71 3.16
CA ALA A 678 24.08 24.80 4.14
C ALA A 678 25.00 23.62 4.47
N VAL A 679 24.91 23.17 5.72
CA VAL A 679 25.55 21.92 6.17
C VAL A 679 24.50 20.82 6.22
N ARG A 680 24.82 19.62 5.72
CA ARG A 680 23.94 18.48 5.91
C ARG A 680 24.03 18.02 7.36
N ALA A 681 22.90 17.72 7.96
CA ALA A 681 22.86 17.34 9.36
C ALA A 681 23.69 16.07 9.68
N ASP A 682 23.88 15.16 8.72
CA ASP A 682 24.72 13.97 8.86
C ASP A 682 26.22 14.31 8.98
N ASP A 683 26.66 15.40 8.33
CA ASP A 683 28.05 15.86 8.34
C ASP A 683 28.43 16.52 9.67
N LEU A 684 27.46 16.78 10.55
CA LEU A 684 27.72 17.29 11.90
C LEU A 684 28.35 16.22 12.81
N GLY A 685 28.49 14.97 12.37
CA GLY A 685 29.07 13.88 13.16
C GLY A 685 28.24 13.52 14.39
N ILE A 686 26.93 13.71 14.29
CA ILE A 686 25.94 13.43 15.33
C ILE A 686 25.35 12.06 15.02
N PRO A 687 25.32 11.11 15.97
CA PRO A 687 24.72 9.81 15.72
C PRO A 687 23.26 9.97 15.25
N PRO A 688 22.75 9.05 14.40
CA PRO A 688 21.34 9.06 14.02
C PRO A 688 20.48 9.07 15.28
N ALA A 689 19.32 9.73 15.23
CA ALA A 689 18.42 9.84 16.37
C ALA A 689 18.21 8.46 17.01
N SER A 690 18.54 8.35 18.29
CA SER A 690 18.28 7.14 19.07
C SER A 690 16.77 6.89 19.11
N PRO A 691 16.29 5.65 18.90
CA PRO A 691 14.93 5.32 19.27
C PRO A 691 14.81 5.49 20.79
N LEU A 692 14.02 6.47 21.23
CA LEU A 692 13.61 6.71 22.63
C LEU A 692 14.68 6.31 23.66
N GLU A 693 15.63 7.22 23.98
CA GLU A 693 16.45 7.01 25.18
C GLU A 693 15.55 7.01 26.41
N ASN A 694 15.47 5.83 27.03
CA ASN A 694 14.81 5.57 28.29
C ASN A 694 15.36 6.51 29.38
N GLY A 695 14.52 7.37 29.93
CA GLY A 695 14.81 8.03 31.19
C GLY A 695 14.78 6.99 32.31
N GLY A 696 15.97 6.55 32.73
CA GLY A 696 16.13 5.57 33.80
C GLY A 696 17.58 5.41 34.21
N ASP A 697 18.14 6.42 34.87
CA ASP A 697 19.39 6.26 35.62
C ASP A 697 19.17 5.29 36.79
N GLY A 698 19.85 4.15 36.75
CA GLY A 698 19.99 3.19 37.85
C GLY A 698 21.36 2.49 37.77
N PRO A 699 22.06 2.24 38.90
CA PRO A 699 23.50 2.05 38.91
C PRO A 699 23.91 0.64 38.42
N ALA A 700 24.69 0.57 37.35
CA ALA A 700 25.26 -0.68 36.86
C ALA A 700 26.48 -1.11 37.69
N GLY A 701 26.34 -2.21 38.42
CA GLY A 701 27.42 -2.95 39.06
C GLY A 701 28.36 -3.59 38.04
N ARG A 702 29.66 -3.54 38.35
CA ARG A 702 30.76 -4.14 37.58
C ARG A 702 30.62 -5.67 37.51
N SER A 703 30.73 -6.26 36.33
CA SER A 703 31.14 -7.66 36.17
C SER A 703 32.21 -7.81 35.08
N ARG A 704 33.27 -8.50 35.46
CA ARG A 704 34.53 -8.71 34.74
C ARG A 704 34.39 -9.62 33.53
N GLY A 705 35.33 -9.45 32.60
CA GLY A 705 35.38 -10.09 31.30
C GLY A 705 35.69 -11.58 31.29
N LEU A 706 35.43 -12.18 30.13
CA LEU A 706 35.95 -13.46 29.68
C LEU A 706 36.18 -13.36 28.15
N THR A 707 37.45 -13.29 27.76
CA THR A 707 37.93 -13.59 26.41
C THR A 707 37.98 -15.11 26.20
N PRO A 708 37.82 -15.57 24.96
CA PRO A 708 38.83 -16.49 24.42
C PRO A 708 39.26 -16.11 23.00
N GLY A 709 40.58 -16.16 22.77
CA GLY A 709 41.19 -16.07 21.45
C GLY A 709 41.57 -17.43 20.89
N ALA A 710 41.74 -17.49 19.56
CA ALA A 710 42.60 -18.37 18.76
C ALA A 710 42.34 -18.04 17.26
N SER A 711 43.19 -17.28 16.56
CA SER A 711 44.40 -17.69 15.81
C SER A 711 44.16 -18.60 14.59
N GLY A 712 44.39 -18.07 13.38
CA GLY A 712 44.57 -18.86 12.14
C GLY A 712 44.28 -18.05 10.85
N PRO A 713 45.24 -17.87 9.92
CA PRO A 713 45.10 -16.95 8.78
C PRO A 713 44.62 -17.66 7.50
N ALA A 714 43.79 -16.98 6.70
CA ALA A 714 43.52 -17.37 5.32
C ALA A 714 43.84 -16.20 4.39
N HIS A 715 44.99 -16.32 3.71
CA HIS A 715 45.37 -15.52 2.56
C HIS A 715 44.27 -15.63 1.48
N CYS A 716 43.72 -14.49 1.06
CA CYS A 716 43.00 -14.39 -0.21
C CYS A 716 43.76 -13.42 -1.10
N ASP A 717 44.27 -13.99 -2.19
CA ASP A 717 45.02 -13.36 -3.26
C ASP A 717 44.30 -12.16 -3.85
N ARG A 718 45.01 -11.03 -3.93
CA ARG A 718 44.61 -9.82 -4.65
C ARG A 718 45.38 -9.78 -5.96
N ARG A 719 44.77 -10.16 -7.10
CA ARG A 719 45.15 -9.65 -8.44
C ARG A 719 43.98 -9.63 -9.41
N ALA A 720 44.06 -8.65 -10.31
CA ALA A 720 43.27 -8.37 -11.51
C ALA A 720 41.93 -7.63 -11.31
N PHE A 721 41.96 -6.31 -11.40
CA PHE A 721 41.53 -5.56 -12.61
C PHE A 721 41.89 -4.07 -12.46
N SER A 722 42.98 -3.69 -13.12
CA SER A 722 43.31 -2.34 -13.62
C SER A 722 42.28 -1.93 -14.70
N SER A 723 42.01 -0.69 -15.10
CA SER A 723 42.72 0.59 -15.03
C SER A 723 41.73 1.66 -15.56
N VAL A 724 41.66 2.83 -14.94
CA VAL A 724 41.11 4.06 -15.56
C VAL A 724 42.26 5.06 -15.59
N PRO A 725 42.54 5.76 -16.71
CA PRO A 725 43.70 6.66 -16.80
C PRO A 725 43.41 7.99 -16.09
N ASP A 726 44.39 8.44 -15.30
CA ASP A 726 44.50 9.81 -14.79
C ASP A 726 44.71 10.79 -15.95
N LEU A 727 43.88 11.82 -16.03
CA LEU A 727 44.08 12.99 -16.88
C LEU A 727 44.46 14.17 -15.97
N GLU A 728 45.69 14.63 -16.20
CA GLU A 728 46.38 15.73 -15.55
C GLU A 728 45.57 17.04 -15.61
N ARG A 729 45.42 17.71 -14.46
CA ARG A 729 44.89 19.07 -14.38
C ARG A 729 46.03 20.07 -14.55
N GLY A 730 45.93 20.91 -15.58
CA GLY A 730 46.77 22.09 -15.76
C GLY A 730 46.53 23.13 -14.67
N GLU A 731 47.62 23.79 -14.28
CA GLU A 731 47.70 24.87 -13.33
C GLU A 731 47.09 26.18 -13.89
N GLY A 732 46.45 26.96 -13.01
CA GLY A 732 46.25 28.41 -13.21
C GLY A 732 44.81 28.93 -13.17
N SER A 733 44.32 29.33 -11.99
CA SER A 733 43.80 30.68 -11.69
C SER A 733 43.05 30.71 -10.36
N ASP A 734 43.40 31.71 -9.55
CA ASP A 734 42.87 31.98 -8.21
C ASP A 734 41.34 32.05 -8.14
N THR A 735 40.74 31.12 -7.39
CA THR A 735 39.43 31.33 -6.76
C THR A 735 39.53 30.95 -5.30
N HIS A 736 39.20 31.91 -4.43
CA HIS A 736 39.18 31.78 -2.98
C HIS A 736 38.14 30.71 -2.58
N HIS A 737 38.57 29.48 -2.31
CA HIS A 737 37.75 28.47 -1.65
C HIS A 737 37.75 28.72 -0.13
N PRO A 738 36.59 28.90 0.53
CA PRO A 738 36.55 28.86 1.98
C PRO A 738 36.83 27.42 2.46
N SER A 739 37.73 27.27 3.43
CA SER A 739 38.11 25.98 4.01
C SER A 739 36.94 25.28 4.73
N PRO A 740 36.96 23.93 4.85
CA PRO A 740 35.94 23.19 5.60
C PRO A 740 36.03 23.50 7.10
N VAL A 741 34.89 23.82 7.72
CA VAL A 741 34.80 24.44 9.05
C VAL A 741 34.73 23.40 10.18
N THR A 742 35.56 23.61 11.21
CA THR A 742 35.62 22.88 12.50
C THR A 742 34.48 23.27 13.46
N ARG A 743 34.19 22.40 14.46
CA ARG A 743 33.06 22.41 15.42
C ARG A 743 32.92 23.61 16.38
N HIS A 744 33.54 24.75 16.11
CA HIS A 744 33.42 25.96 16.95
C HIS A 744 32.95 27.16 16.12
N SER A 745 31.63 27.29 15.89
CA SER A 745 31.04 28.56 15.44
C SER A 745 30.05 29.09 16.47
N SER A 746 30.24 30.32 16.92
CA SER A 746 29.36 31.09 17.82
C SER A 746 28.03 31.54 17.17
N GLN A 747 27.69 31.01 15.99
CA GLN A 747 26.51 31.41 15.22
C GLN A 747 25.31 30.48 15.50
N PRO A 748 24.10 31.02 15.71
CA PRO A 748 22.88 30.23 15.87
C PRO A 748 22.59 29.35 14.66
N THR A 749 22.19 28.11 14.92
CA THR A 749 21.83 27.12 13.90
C THR A 749 20.34 27.17 13.58
N VAL A 750 20.00 27.08 12.30
CA VAL A 750 18.62 27.01 11.83
C VAL A 750 18.40 25.80 10.93
N GLY A 751 17.48 24.93 11.33
CA GLY A 751 17.11 23.73 10.59
C GLY A 751 16.12 24.02 9.46
N VAL A 752 16.43 23.57 8.25
CA VAL A 752 15.55 23.63 7.07
C VAL A 752 15.17 22.20 6.65
N PRO A 753 13.92 21.75 6.87
CA PRO A 753 13.48 20.42 6.44
C PRO A 753 13.37 20.36 4.91
N LEU A 754 14.00 19.36 4.29
CA LEU A 754 13.99 19.11 2.84
C LEU A 754 12.78 18.28 2.40
N GLY A 755 11.58 18.71 2.80
CA GLY A 755 10.32 18.14 2.33
C GLY A 755 9.37 19.19 1.74
N LEU A 756 8.28 18.74 1.10
CA LEU A 756 7.25 19.60 0.51
C LEU A 756 7.81 20.70 -0.40
N HIS A 757 7.55 21.98 -0.09
CA HIS A 757 7.96 23.13 -0.91
C HIS A 757 9.49 23.35 -0.89
N SER A 758 10.22 22.85 0.11
CA SER A 758 11.68 22.99 0.18
C SER A 758 12.40 22.28 -0.96
N LEU A 759 11.81 21.23 -1.54
CA LEU A 759 12.40 20.52 -2.69
C LEU A 759 12.45 21.38 -3.97
N GLU A 760 11.75 22.52 -3.99
CA GLU A 760 11.81 23.52 -5.06
C GLU A 760 12.43 24.86 -4.58
N TRP A 761 12.15 25.26 -3.35
CA TRP A 761 12.47 26.59 -2.82
C TRP A 761 13.64 26.63 -1.81
N ALA A 762 14.29 25.51 -1.51
CA ALA A 762 15.48 25.53 -0.64
C ALA A 762 16.59 26.46 -1.13
N PRO A 763 16.88 26.63 -2.44
CA PRO A 763 17.86 27.63 -2.89
C PRO A 763 17.54 29.04 -2.37
N PHE A 764 16.26 29.44 -2.37
CA PHE A 764 15.82 30.67 -1.72
C PHE A 764 15.99 30.62 -0.19
N TRP A 765 15.43 29.61 0.49
CA TRP A 765 15.41 29.56 1.97
C TRP A 765 16.82 29.56 2.56
N VAL A 766 17.68 28.70 2.03
CA VAL A 766 19.06 28.53 2.49
C VAL A 766 19.83 29.83 2.27
N ARG A 767 19.72 30.43 1.08
CA ARG A 767 20.41 31.69 0.80
C ARG A 767 19.92 32.83 1.69
N LEU A 768 18.61 32.94 1.89
CA LEU A 768 18.01 33.96 2.77
C LEU A 768 18.56 33.86 4.20
N LEU A 769 18.53 32.67 4.79
CA LEU A 769 18.95 32.46 6.17
C LEU A 769 20.47 32.66 6.34
N ALA A 770 21.27 32.24 5.35
CA ALA A 770 22.71 32.47 5.34
C ALA A 770 23.04 33.98 5.25
N GLU A 771 22.37 34.75 4.38
CA GLU A 771 22.56 36.20 4.28
C GLU A 771 22.12 36.96 5.55
N LEU A 772 21.22 36.39 6.35
CA LEU A 772 20.84 36.91 7.67
C LEU A 772 21.89 36.59 8.77
N GLY A 773 22.92 35.82 8.43
CA GLY A 773 24.03 35.43 9.30
C GLY A 773 23.72 34.21 10.18
N LEU A 774 22.81 33.34 9.75
CA LEU A 774 22.46 32.10 10.44
C LEU A 774 23.20 30.91 9.84
N ARG A 775 23.58 29.95 10.68
CA ARG A 775 24.18 28.69 10.22
C ARG A 775 23.07 27.73 9.79
N VAL A 776 22.90 27.54 8.49
CA VAL A 776 21.81 26.72 7.94
C VAL A 776 22.19 25.23 7.99
N VAL A 777 21.30 24.43 8.58
CA VAL A 777 21.40 22.97 8.63
C VAL A 777 20.22 22.38 7.86
N VAL A 778 20.49 21.56 6.85
CA VAL A 778 19.44 20.87 6.09
C VAL A 778 19.31 19.42 6.56
N SER A 779 18.07 18.92 6.63
CA SER A 779 17.81 17.51 6.92
C SER A 779 18.43 16.60 5.84
N PRO A 780 18.78 15.35 6.16
CA PRO A 780 19.35 14.42 5.18
C PRO A 780 18.33 13.94 4.14
N ARG A 781 18.78 13.07 3.25
CA ARG A 781 17.89 12.37 2.31
C ARG A 781 16.92 11.48 3.08
N THR A 782 15.69 11.39 2.56
CA THR A 782 14.64 10.59 3.16
C THR A 782 15.01 9.11 3.22
N ASP A 783 14.99 8.55 4.43
CA ASP A 783 15.20 7.14 4.72
C ASP A 783 13.98 6.52 5.44
N ASN A 784 14.01 5.21 5.67
CA ASN A 784 12.90 4.51 6.32
C ASN A 784 12.70 4.92 7.79
N ARG A 785 13.76 5.32 8.50
CA ARG A 785 13.67 5.73 9.91
C ARG A 785 12.89 7.03 10.03
N MET A 786 13.18 7.97 9.14
CA MET A 786 12.51 9.26 9.10
C MET A 786 11.07 9.14 8.60
N VAL A 787 10.81 8.23 7.64
CA VAL A 787 9.44 7.85 7.26
C VAL A 787 8.67 7.35 8.48
N LEU A 788 9.21 6.39 9.24
CA LEU A 788 8.55 5.85 10.44
C LEU A 788 8.31 6.93 11.50
N ALA A 789 9.31 7.77 11.78
CA ALA A 789 9.15 8.89 12.72
C ALA A 789 8.07 9.89 12.28
N GLY A 790 7.94 10.13 10.98
CA GLY A 790 6.88 10.94 10.40
C GLY A 790 5.49 10.31 10.55
N LEU A 791 5.40 8.99 10.33
CA LEU A 791 4.16 8.23 10.48
C LEU A 791 3.68 8.19 11.94
N GLU A 792 4.60 7.99 12.89
CA GLU A 792 4.29 7.95 14.33
C GLU A 792 3.89 9.33 14.88
N SER A 793 4.36 10.42 14.27
CA SER A 793 4.09 11.79 14.74
C SER A 793 2.88 12.46 14.09
N THR A 794 2.39 11.97 12.95
CA THR A 794 1.28 12.64 12.27
C THR A 794 -0.04 12.38 13.00
N THR A 795 -0.75 13.45 13.41
CA THR A 795 -2.01 13.38 14.17
C THR A 795 -3.28 13.42 13.30
N ALA A 796 -3.13 13.63 11.99
CA ALA A 796 -4.22 13.71 11.03
C ALA A 796 -3.93 12.90 9.77
N GLU A 797 -4.97 12.35 9.15
CA GLU A 797 -4.84 11.67 7.87
C GLU A 797 -4.49 12.66 6.75
N THR A 798 -3.31 12.48 6.16
CA THR A 798 -2.75 13.35 5.12
C THR A 798 -2.05 12.53 4.04
N CYS A 799 -1.68 13.17 2.92
CA CYS A 799 -0.88 12.51 1.88
C CYS A 799 0.54 12.17 2.39
N PHE A 800 1.13 11.10 1.84
CA PHE A 800 2.44 10.59 2.28
C PHE A 800 3.56 11.65 2.37
N PRO A 801 3.70 12.62 1.45
CA PRO A 801 4.72 13.67 1.56
C PRO A 801 4.62 14.55 2.81
N VAL A 802 3.41 14.78 3.34
CA VAL A 802 3.21 15.56 4.57
C VAL A 802 3.70 14.78 5.79
N LYS A 803 3.47 13.47 5.81
CA LYS A 803 3.98 12.58 6.87
C LYS A 803 5.51 12.53 6.83
N VAL A 804 6.10 12.41 5.65
CA VAL A 804 7.57 12.47 5.49
C VAL A 804 8.14 13.81 5.98
N PHE A 805 7.45 14.92 5.72
CA PHE A 805 7.83 16.23 6.25
C PHE A 805 7.89 16.27 7.79
N HIS A 806 6.95 15.62 8.48
CA HIS A 806 7.02 15.49 9.95
C HIS A 806 8.30 14.77 10.38
N GLY A 807 8.71 13.73 9.66
CA GLY A 807 9.97 13.03 9.89
C GLY A 807 11.20 13.94 9.77
N HIS A 808 11.27 14.76 8.72
CA HIS A 808 12.36 15.73 8.54
C HIS A 808 12.42 16.75 9.69
N VAL A 809 11.26 17.27 10.11
CA VAL A 809 11.19 18.24 11.21
C VAL A 809 11.59 17.59 12.53
N ARG A 810 11.08 16.38 12.83
CA ARG A 810 11.47 15.62 14.02
C ARG A 810 12.97 15.38 14.07
N PHE A 811 13.58 15.02 12.94
CA PHE A 811 15.01 14.79 12.86
C PHE A 811 15.83 16.05 13.22
N LEU A 812 15.39 17.22 12.77
CA LEU A 812 16.06 18.51 13.02
C LEU A 812 15.75 19.11 14.40
N SER A 813 14.63 18.73 15.01
CA SER A 813 14.10 19.35 16.24
C SER A 813 15.08 19.32 17.42
N ASP A 814 15.91 18.30 17.52
CA ASP A 814 16.88 18.15 18.61
C ASP A 814 18.32 18.50 18.17
N LYS A 815 18.50 19.00 16.94
CA LYS A 815 19.82 19.26 16.32
C LYS A 815 20.08 20.73 15.97
N CYS A 816 19.07 21.59 16.07
CA CYS A 816 19.18 23.00 15.70
C CYS A 816 18.56 23.90 16.77
N ASP A 817 19.11 25.10 16.95
CA ASP A 817 18.58 26.10 17.88
C ASP A 817 17.17 26.53 17.45
N TYR A 818 17.02 26.80 16.15
CA TYR A 818 15.77 27.20 15.51
C TYR A 818 15.36 26.26 14.38
N LEU A 819 14.07 26.21 14.06
CA LEU A 819 13.52 25.55 12.88
C LEU A 819 12.88 26.58 11.95
N PHE A 820 13.22 26.55 10.67
CA PHE A 820 12.59 27.38 9.66
C PHE A 820 11.40 26.65 9.03
N LEU A 821 10.19 27.05 9.40
CA LEU A 821 8.93 26.43 9.00
C LEU A 821 7.97 27.48 8.43
N PRO A 822 8.21 27.99 7.20
CA PRO A 822 7.39 29.05 6.62
C PRO A 822 6.00 28.52 6.22
N SER A 823 4.99 29.38 6.29
CA SER A 823 3.69 29.16 5.63
C SER A 823 3.71 29.83 4.27
N VAL A 824 4.03 29.07 3.22
CA VAL A 824 4.06 29.55 1.84
C VAL A 824 2.67 29.41 1.24
N ILE A 825 2.02 30.55 0.94
CA ILE A 825 0.60 30.60 0.55
C ILE A 825 0.43 30.46 -0.96
N ASP A 826 1.20 31.22 -1.73
CA ASP A 826 1.13 31.21 -3.18
C ASP A 826 2.52 31.11 -3.82
N MET A 827 2.53 30.93 -5.14
CA MET A 827 3.74 30.94 -5.96
C MET A 827 3.60 31.90 -7.14
N PRO A 828 4.73 32.42 -7.68
CA PRO A 828 4.72 33.25 -8.87
C PRO A 828 4.15 32.48 -10.06
N GLY A 829 3.20 33.09 -10.77
CA GLY A 829 2.61 32.59 -12.01
C GLY A 829 3.13 33.35 -13.23
N PRO A 830 2.95 32.81 -14.45
CA PRO A 830 3.36 33.49 -15.68
C PRO A 830 2.45 34.67 -16.03
N ARG A 831 1.20 34.68 -15.51
CA ARG A 831 0.24 35.76 -15.69
C ARG A 831 -0.28 36.29 -14.33
N PRO A 832 -0.58 37.59 -14.20
CA PRO A 832 -1.02 38.17 -12.92
C PRO A 832 -2.38 37.67 -12.40
N ASP A 833 -3.26 37.20 -13.30
CA ASP A 833 -4.64 36.81 -13.00
C ASP A 833 -4.80 35.36 -12.50
N GLU A 834 -3.76 34.52 -12.65
CA GLU A 834 -3.79 33.12 -12.22
C GLU A 834 -3.69 32.99 -10.70
N ALA A 835 -4.55 32.20 -10.02
CA ALA A 835 -4.59 32.14 -8.55
C ALA A 835 -3.32 31.63 -7.85
N GLY A 836 -2.60 30.66 -8.43
CA GLY A 836 -1.25 30.25 -8.02
C GLY A 836 -1.08 29.74 -6.57
N MET A 837 -2.14 29.21 -5.95
CA MET A 837 -2.11 28.81 -4.54
C MET A 837 -1.40 27.46 -4.32
N PHE A 838 -0.77 27.29 -3.15
CA PHE A 838 -0.27 25.99 -2.70
C PHE A 838 -1.42 25.11 -2.18
N CYS A 839 -1.16 23.83 -1.92
CA CYS A 839 -2.16 22.96 -1.31
C CYS A 839 -2.35 23.34 0.17
N PRO A 840 -3.57 23.31 0.74
CA PRO A 840 -3.80 23.68 2.14
C PRO A 840 -3.00 22.84 3.12
N LEU A 841 -2.69 21.57 2.80
CA LEU A 841 -1.82 20.73 3.63
C LEU A 841 -0.36 21.20 3.62
N VAL A 842 0.10 21.81 2.52
CA VAL A 842 1.44 22.42 2.45
C VAL A 842 1.44 23.75 3.20
N GLU A 843 0.43 24.60 2.99
CA GLU A 843 0.28 25.89 3.67
C GLU A 843 0.22 25.75 5.20
N SER A 844 -0.48 24.72 5.68
CA SER A 844 -0.69 24.43 7.10
C SER A 844 0.34 23.48 7.73
N SER A 845 1.30 22.97 6.95
CA SER A 845 2.27 21.95 7.38
C SER A 845 3.01 22.31 8.67
N GLN A 846 3.38 23.59 8.84
CA GLN A 846 4.04 24.05 10.06
C GLN A 846 3.14 23.96 11.31
N TYR A 847 1.84 24.25 11.18
CA TYR A 847 0.91 24.16 12.32
C TYR A 847 0.67 22.71 12.71
N MET A 848 0.49 21.83 11.71
CA MET A 848 0.29 20.41 11.91
C MET A 848 1.50 19.79 12.62
N VAL A 849 2.71 20.03 12.12
CA VAL A 849 3.92 19.44 12.69
C VAL A 849 4.27 20.02 14.06
N ARG A 850 4.04 21.32 14.29
CA ARG A 850 4.25 21.95 15.60
C ARG A 850 3.33 21.34 16.65
N ALA A 851 2.03 21.24 16.34
CA ALA A 851 1.04 20.66 17.24
C ALA A 851 1.32 19.18 17.51
N ALA A 852 1.73 18.44 16.48
CA ALA A 852 2.10 17.03 16.59
C ALA A 852 3.33 16.77 17.46
N LEU A 853 4.38 17.59 17.32
CA LEU A 853 5.67 17.38 17.97
C LEU A 853 5.86 18.19 19.26
N GLY A 854 4.91 19.04 19.65
CA GLY A 854 5.02 19.89 20.83
C GLY A 854 6.18 20.87 20.76
N ILE A 855 6.51 21.39 19.57
CA ILE A 855 7.65 22.29 19.38
C ILE A 855 7.32 23.67 19.96
N ASP A 856 8.19 24.19 20.83
CA ASP A 856 8.11 25.53 21.40
C ASP A 856 8.10 26.60 20.28
N ASP A 857 7.11 27.51 20.31
CA ASP A 857 6.95 28.58 19.33
C ASP A 857 8.17 29.52 19.29
N ALA A 858 8.89 29.67 20.41
CA ALA A 858 10.11 30.48 20.48
C ALA A 858 11.25 29.92 19.62
N ARG A 859 11.21 28.63 19.27
CA ARG A 859 12.21 27.95 18.44
C ARG A 859 11.87 27.95 16.96
N ILE A 860 10.74 28.54 16.55
CA ILE A 860 10.26 28.45 15.16
C ILE A 860 10.35 29.81 14.45
N ILE A 861 11.04 29.84 13.31
CA ILE A 861 11.02 30.96 12.37
C ILE A 861 9.98 30.64 11.29
N ARG A 862 8.78 31.22 11.40
CA ARG A 862 7.60 30.89 10.56
C ARG A 862 6.99 32.10 9.85
N PRO A 863 7.65 32.69 8.85
CA PRO A 863 7.02 33.76 8.07
C PRO A 863 5.84 33.22 7.26
N THR A 864 4.77 34.02 7.13
CA THR A 864 3.71 33.80 6.14
C THR A 864 4.09 34.54 4.87
N LEU A 865 4.25 33.81 3.76
CA LEU A 865 4.87 34.32 2.54
C LEU A 865 3.90 34.24 1.35
N TYR A 866 3.71 35.37 0.68
CA TYR A 866 3.01 35.51 -0.59
C TYR A 866 4.05 35.80 -1.67
N LEU A 867 4.60 34.75 -2.27
CA LEU A 867 5.70 34.85 -3.22
C LEU A 867 5.30 35.59 -4.50
N ARG A 868 4.01 35.59 -4.86
CA ARG A 868 3.50 36.32 -6.02
C ARG A 868 3.74 37.83 -5.96
N GLU A 869 3.69 38.42 -4.76
CA GLU A 869 3.85 39.86 -4.56
C GLU A 869 5.30 40.34 -4.79
N GLY A 870 6.23 39.40 -5.02
CA GLY A 870 7.63 39.69 -5.28
C GLY A 870 8.46 39.90 -4.01
N PRO A 871 9.78 40.08 -4.15
CA PRO A 871 10.72 40.05 -3.03
C PRO A 871 10.48 41.15 -1.98
N ASP A 872 10.13 42.36 -2.39
CA ASP A 872 9.99 43.48 -1.45
C ASP A 872 8.80 43.28 -0.49
N ALA A 873 7.73 42.62 -0.93
CA ALA A 873 6.56 42.29 -0.10
C ALA A 873 6.87 41.24 0.99
N LEU A 874 7.92 40.43 0.83
CA LEU A 874 8.30 39.40 1.80
C LEU A 874 9.05 39.98 3.02
N VAL A 875 9.65 41.16 2.87
CA VAL A 875 10.54 41.77 3.88
C VAL A 875 9.87 41.93 5.25
N PRO A 876 8.64 42.48 5.35
CA PRO A 876 7.97 42.64 6.64
C PRO A 876 7.70 41.29 7.34
N ALA A 877 7.25 40.29 6.57
CA ALA A 877 6.92 38.96 7.09
C ALA A 877 8.17 38.24 7.62
N VAL A 878 9.25 38.23 6.84
CA VAL A 878 10.54 37.63 7.24
C VAL A 878 11.08 38.32 8.49
N ARG A 879 11.15 39.66 8.50
CA ARG A 879 11.66 40.42 9.64
C ARG A 879 10.86 40.17 10.92
N LYS A 880 9.52 40.13 10.81
CA LYS A 880 8.63 39.92 11.96
C LYS A 880 8.80 38.51 12.56
N SER A 881 9.02 37.50 11.72
CA SER A 881 9.19 36.10 12.13
C SER A 881 10.53 35.80 12.82
N LEU A 882 11.53 36.66 12.67
CA LEU A 882 12.81 36.47 13.35
C LEU A 882 12.66 36.73 14.86
N PRO A 883 13.25 35.88 15.71
CA PRO A 883 13.41 36.14 17.13
C PRO A 883 14.04 37.50 17.38
N SER A 884 13.70 38.16 18.49
CA SER A 884 14.21 39.50 18.82
C SER A 884 15.74 39.57 18.78
N ALA A 885 16.43 38.52 19.25
CA ALA A 885 17.89 38.39 19.24
C ALA A 885 18.49 38.28 17.82
N LEU A 886 17.71 37.86 16.82
CA LEU A 886 18.14 37.65 15.43
C LEU A 886 17.63 38.72 14.47
N ARG A 887 16.79 39.66 14.94
CA ARG A 887 16.21 40.69 14.07
C ARG A 887 17.28 41.62 13.50
N ARG A 888 17.24 41.76 12.18
CA ARG A 888 18.08 42.68 11.41
C ARG A 888 17.31 43.94 11.03
N SER A 889 18.02 44.96 10.55
CA SER A 889 17.38 46.18 10.03
C SER A 889 16.52 45.84 8.80
N PRO A 890 15.44 46.59 8.51
CA PRO A 890 14.65 46.39 7.31
C PRO A 890 15.48 46.35 6.02
N GLU A 891 16.52 47.17 5.92
CA GLU A 891 17.42 47.27 4.77
C GLU A 891 18.27 46.00 4.61
N GLN A 892 18.78 45.45 5.73
CA GLN A 892 19.52 44.19 5.74
C GLN A 892 18.63 43.02 5.33
N VAL A 893 17.39 42.95 5.84
CA VAL A 893 16.43 41.92 5.45
C VAL A 893 16.04 42.06 3.98
N ALA A 894 15.79 43.28 3.51
CA ALA A 894 15.48 43.54 2.11
C ALA A 894 16.61 43.12 1.16
N ARG A 895 17.87 43.40 1.54
CA ARG A 895 19.04 42.91 0.79
C ARG A 895 19.07 41.38 0.78
N ALA A 896 18.93 40.72 1.93
CA ALA A 896 18.95 39.26 2.03
C ALA A 896 17.86 38.60 1.18
N VAL A 897 16.63 39.14 1.21
CA VAL A 897 15.50 38.66 0.41
C VAL A 897 15.75 38.83 -1.09
N ARG A 898 16.26 39.99 -1.54
CA ARG A 898 16.59 40.19 -2.97
C ARG A 898 17.68 39.24 -3.44
N MET A 899 18.76 39.08 -2.66
CA MET A 899 19.83 38.14 -3.00
C MET A 899 19.34 36.69 -3.08
N ALA A 900 18.46 36.28 -2.15
CA ALA A 900 17.84 34.95 -2.20
C ALA A 900 16.90 34.79 -3.42
N TRP A 901 16.16 35.85 -3.80
CA TRP A 901 15.27 35.85 -4.96
C TRP A 901 16.04 35.72 -6.28
N ASP A 902 17.13 36.48 -6.43
CA ASP A 902 18.01 36.40 -7.59
C ASP A 902 18.65 35.01 -7.69
N HIS A 903 19.06 34.44 -6.56
CA HIS A 903 19.62 33.09 -6.49
C HIS A 903 18.62 32.01 -6.91
N GLN A 904 17.36 32.09 -6.45
CA GLN A 904 16.29 31.20 -6.89
C GLN A 904 15.97 31.35 -8.38
N THR A 905 15.99 32.59 -8.89
CA THR A 905 15.75 32.88 -10.31
C THR A 905 16.87 32.32 -11.18
N ALA A 906 18.12 32.48 -10.76
CA ALA A 906 19.29 31.91 -11.43
C ALA A 906 19.24 30.38 -11.45
N PHE A 907 18.88 29.75 -10.33
CA PHE A 907 18.67 28.30 -10.24
C PHE A 907 17.59 27.83 -11.24
N ARG A 908 16.43 28.49 -11.27
CA ARG A 908 15.35 28.17 -12.22
C ARG A 908 15.83 28.28 -13.67
N ARG A 909 16.57 29.33 -14.02
CA ARG A 909 17.12 29.51 -15.37
C ARG A 909 18.07 28.35 -15.73
N ARG A 910 18.96 27.97 -14.81
CA ARG A 910 19.90 26.87 -15.01
C ARG A 910 19.20 25.52 -15.21
N LEU A 911 18.11 25.26 -14.48
CA LEU A 911 17.28 24.05 -14.70
C LEU A 911 16.71 23.99 -16.11
N LEU A 912 16.18 25.12 -16.62
CA LEU A 912 15.62 25.20 -17.97
C LEU A 912 16.70 25.05 -19.05
N GLU A 913 17.88 25.60 -18.84
CA GLU A 913 19.04 25.41 -19.73
C GLU A 913 19.47 23.95 -19.78
N ALA A 914 19.64 23.31 -18.63
CA ALA A 914 19.98 21.89 -18.53
C ALA A 914 18.90 21.00 -19.18
N GLY A 915 17.61 21.34 -19.03
CA GLY A 915 16.52 20.66 -19.73
C GLY A 915 16.61 20.76 -21.25
N ARG A 916 16.95 21.94 -21.78
CA ARG A 916 17.18 22.13 -23.22
C ARG A 916 18.43 21.41 -23.73
N GLU A 917 19.49 21.34 -22.93
CA GLU A 917 20.69 20.56 -23.24
C GLU A 917 20.37 19.07 -23.30
N PHE A 918 19.70 18.54 -22.28
CA PHE A 918 19.26 17.15 -22.23
C PHE A 918 18.38 16.79 -23.44
N LEU A 919 17.35 17.59 -23.73
CA LEU A 919 16.45 17.34 -24.87
C LEU A 919 17.17 17.35 -26.23
N ARG A 920 18.23 18.16 -26.39
CA ARG A 920 19.06 18.18 -27.61
C ARG A 920 20.00 16.97 -27.72
N GLY A 921 20.36 16.36 -26.59
CA GLY A 921 21.20 15.16 -26.54
C GLY A 921 20.45 13.85 -26.81
N ILE A 922 19.12 13.87 -26.89
CA ILE A 922 18.31 12.69 -27.16
C ILE A 922 18.51 12.26 -28.63
N PRO A 923 18.81 10.98 -28.91
CA PRO A 923 18.93 10.48 -30.28
C PRO A 923 17.66 10.71 -31.11
N GLU A 924 17.84 10.99 -32.41
CA GLU A 924 16.71 11.17 -33.32
C GLU A 924 15.86 9.90 -33.41
N GLY A 925 14.54 10.07 -33.36
CA GLY A 925 13.60 8.95 -33.41
C GLY A 925 13.38 8.23 -32.08
N GLU A 926 13.87 8.76 -30.96
CA GLU A 926 13.51 8.29 -29.61
C GLU A 926 12.33 9.10 -29.03
N PRO A 927 11.32 8.45 -28.43
CA PRO A 927 10.25 9.14 -27.71
C PRO A 927 10.75 9.71 -26.38
N VAL A 928 10.23 10.87 -25.98
CA VAL A 928 10.60 11.56 -24.74
C VAL A 928 9.47 11.46 -23.73
N TRP A 929 9.79 11.07 -22.50
CA TRP A 929 8.82 10.99 -21.42
C TRP A 929 8.89 12.24 -20.55
N ILE A 930 7.78 12.98 -20.48
CA ILE A 930 7.68 14.14 -19.60
C ILE A 930 7.01 13.72 -18.30
N VAL A 931 7.79 13.77 -17.22
CA VAL A 931 7.32 13.37 -15.89
C VAL A 931 6.80 14.59 -15.15
N THR A 932 5.48 14.70 -15.08
CA THR A 932 4.76 15.76 -14.37
C THR A 932 4.41 15.32 -12.95
N GLY A 933 4.32 16.26 -12.03
CA GLY A 933 4.01 15.98 -10.63
C GLY A 933 4.40 17.16 -9.77
N ARG A 934 4.17 17.03 -8.47
CA ARG A 934 4.60 18.02 -7.49
C ARG A 934 6.10 17.86 -7.21
N PRO A 935 6.85 18.92 -6.91
CA PRO A 935 8.30 18.82 -6.69
C PRO A 935 8.68 17.75 -5.66
N TYR A 936 7.88 17.61 -4.60
CA TYR A 936 8.09 16.58 -3.59
C TYR A 936 7.80 15.15 -4.07
N ASN A 937 6.97 14.96 -5.10
CA ASN A 937 6.78 13.66 -5.76
C ASN A 937 7.88 13.37 -6.77
N LEU A 938 8.46 14.41 -7.38
CA LEU A 938 9.43 14.24 -8.45
C LEU A 938 10.86 14.05 -7.92
N HIS A 939 11.20 14.71 -6.81
CA HIS A 939 12.61 14.90 -6.41
C HIS A 939 12.99 14.24 -5.09
N ASP A 940 12.02 13.77 -4.30
CA ASP A 940 12.32 12.89 -3.17
C ASP A 940 12.39 11.43 -3.65
N GLU A 941 13.59 10.88 -3.64
CA GLU A 941 13.89 9.53 -4.12
C GLU A 941 13.22 8.40 -3.31
N ARG A 942 12.78 8.66 -2.07
CA ARG A 942 12.04 7.69 -1.25
C ARG A 942 10.54 7.76 -1.53
N LEU A 943 10.00 8.97 -1.73
CA LEU A 943 8.59 9.16 -2.11
C LEU A 943 8.33 8.63 -3.52
N ASN A 944 9.27 8.83 -4.44
CA ASN A 944 9.10 8.51 -5.86
C ASN A 944 9.62 7.12 -6.26
N LEU A 945 10.06 6.32 -5.27
CA LEU A 945 10.65 4.99 -5.46
C LEU A 945 11.80 4.97 -6.49
N LYS A 946 12.60 6.04 -6.52
CA LYS A 946 13.73 6.27 -7.42
C LYS A 946 13.37 6.18 -8.91
N LEU A 947 12.14 6.57 -9.27
CA LEU A 947 11.59 6.42 -10.63
C LEU A 947 12.56 6.87 -11.74
N GLY A 948 13.19 8.04 -11.60
CA GLY A 948 14.14 8.55 -12.60
C GLY A 948 15.31 7.59 -12.88
N ARG A 949 15.83 6.89 -11.85
CA ARG A 949 16.87 5.86 -12.03
C ARG A 949 16.35 4.63 -12.76
N HIS A 950 15.10 4.25 -12.49
CA HIS A 950 14.47 3.12 -13.15
C HIS A 950 14.19 3.40 -14.63
N LEU A 951 13.67 4.58 -14.95
CA LEU A 951 13.44 5.01 -16.34
C LEU A 951 14.74 4.99 -17.14
N ALA A 952 15.81 5.59 -16.63
CA ALA A 952 17.12 5.59 -17.27
C ALA A 952 17.67 4.16 -17.52
N ARG A 953 17.58 3.27 -16.51
CA ARG A 953 17.99 1.85 -16.63
C ARG A 953 17.17 1.06 -17.66
N LEU A 954 15.91 1.43 -17.87
CA LEU A 954 15.03 0.83 -18.87
C LEU A 954 15.23 1.40 -20.28
N GLY A 955 16.21 2.31 -20.46
CA GLY A 955 16.51 2.99 -21.72
C GLY A 955 15.51 4.10 -22.07
N ILE A 956 14.78 4.63 -21.09
CA ILE A 956 13.72 5.64 -21.31
C ILE A 956 14.30 7.04 -21.06
N TRP A 957 14.22 7.90 -22.10
CA TRP A 957 14.57 9.32 -22.01
C TRP A 957 13.48 10.10 -21.29
N ALA A 958 13.65 10.32 -19.99
CA ALA A 958 12.66 10.96 -19.13
C ALA A 958 13.15 12.28 -18.55
N VAL A 959 12.31 13.31 -18.62
CA VAL A 959 12.59 14.68 -18.14
C VAL A 959 11.55 15.11 -17.12
N PRO A 960 11.94 15.57 -15.91
CA PRO A 960 10.99 16.15 -14.96
C PRO A 960 10.46 17.49 -15.47
N ALA A 961 9.17 17.75 -15.28
CA ALA A 961 8.48 18.89 -15.89
C ALA A 961 9.02 20.27 -15.45
N ASP A 962 9.72 20.37 -14.31
CA ASP A 962 10.34 21.63 -13.85
C ASP A 962 11.64 22.00 -14.59
N MET A 963 12.16 21.11 -15.44
CA MET A 963 13.24 21.42 -16.39
C MET A 963 12.74 21.88 -17.77
N ILE A 964 11.42 21.94 -17.97
CA ILE A 964 10.81 22.31 -19.24
C ILE A 964 10.10 23.66 -19.10
N PHE A 965 10.33 24.54 -20.06
CA PHE A 965 9.62 25.80 -20.12
C PHE A 965 8.20 25.57 -20.61
N VAL A 966 7.20 25.89 -19.79
CA VAL A 966 5.77 25.70 -20.09
C VAL A 966 4.93 26.96 -19.86
N ASP A 967 5.57 28.04 -19.44
CA ASP A 967 4.92 29.30 -19.06
C ASP A 967 4.24 29.98 -20.27
N ASP A 968 4.65 29.65 -21.49
CA ASP A 968 4.07 30.13 -22.76
C ASP A 968 2.73 29.47 -23.14
N GLU A 969 2.40 28.33 -22.54
CA GLU A 969 1.17 27.61 -22.86
C GLU A 969 -0.07 28.39 -22.42
N ASP A 970 -1.11 28.48 -23.25
CA ASP A 970 -2.35 29.11 -22.80
C ASP A 970 -3.12 28.22 -21.83
N LEU A 971 -3.70 28.79 -20.77
CA LEU A 971 -4.51 28.07 -19.77
C LEU A 971 -5.89 28.73 -19.54
N SER A 972 -6.34 29.53 -20.51
CA SER A 972 -7.61 30.26 -20.43
C SER A 972 -8.86 29.35 -20.38
N ASP A 973 -8.74 28.11 -20.84
CA ASP A 973 -9.74 27.03 -20.75
C ASP A 973 -9.90 26.45 -19.34
N PHE A 974 -8.96 26.73 -18.43
CA PHE A 974 -9.06 26.40 -17.00
C PHE A 974 -8.98 27.66 -16.13
N PRO A 975 -9.90 28.64 -16.29
CA PRO A 975 -9.80 29.96 -15.65
C PRO A 975 -9.93 29.91 -14.13
N ARG A 976 -10.41 28.79 -13.57
CA ARG A 976 -10.55 28.54 -12.13
C ARG A 976 -9.53 27.55 -11.59
N MET A 977 -8.43 27.31 -12.32
CA MET A 977 -7.35 26.48 -11.79
C MET A 977 -6.69 27.18 -10.60
N TYR A 978 -7.13 26.80 -9.40
CA TYR A 978 -6.74 27.44 -8.14
C TYR A 978 -5.29 27.14 -7.76
N TRP A 979 -4.82 25.92 -8.05
CA TRP A 979 -3.50 25.44 -7.62
C TRP A 979 -2.40 25.83 -8.61
N GLY A 980 -1.35 26.53 -8.15
CA GLY A 980 -0.24 26.96 -9.01
C GLY A 980 0.53 25.80 -9.63
N LEU A 981 0.87 24.78 -8.83
CA LEU A 981 1.49 23.55 -9.35
C LEU A 981 0.55 22.79 -10.31
N GLY A 982 -0.77 22.83 -10.07
CA GLY A 982 -1.76 22.24 -10.95
C GLY A 982 -1.79 22.93 -12.32
N ALA A 983 -1.73 24.26 -12.34
CA ALA A 983 -1.63 25.04 -13.56
C ALA A 983 -0.37 24.66 -14.36
N ARG A 984 0.80 24.57 -13.70
CA ARG A 984 2.04 24.13 -14.36
C ARG A 984 1.94 22.72 -14.95
N ILE A 985 1.30 21.79 -14.23
CA ILE A 985 1.08 20.41 -14.71
C ILE A 985 0.19 20.39 -15.95
N LEU A 986 -0.89 21.19 -16.00
CA LEU A 986 -1.76 21.25 -17.18
C LEU A 986 -1.09 21.92 -18.38
N ARG A 987 -0.27 22.95 -18.17
CA ARG A 987 0.56 23.53 -19.24
C ARG A 987 1.51 22.48 -19.81
N ALA A 988 2.19 21.71 -18.95
CA ALA A 988 3.01 20.59 -19.40
C ALA A 988 2.17 19.56 -20.18
N ALA A 989 0.95 19.23 -19.73
CA ALA A 989 0.04 18.34 -20.46
C ALA A 989 -0.31 18.86 -21.86
N LYS A 990 -0.60 20.16 -22.00
CA LYS A 990 -0.86 20.78 -23.32
C LYS A 990 0.34 20.70 -24.24
N LYS A 991 1.54 20.97 -23.69
CA LYS A 991 2.79 20.84 -24.43
C LYS A 991 3.03 19.40 -24.90
N ILE A 992 2.80 18.42 -24.02
CA ILE A 992 2.88 16.99 -24.35
C ILE A 992 1.88 16.64 -25.45
N ALA A 993 0.63 17.11 -25.36
CA ALA A 993 -0.41 16.82 -26.34
C ALA A 993 -0.01 17.30 -27.74
N ARG A 994 0.53 18.52 -27.87
CA ARG A 994 0.92 19.12 -29.15
C ARG A 994 2.26 18.65 -29.72
N THR A 995 3.13 18.02 -28.92
CA THR A 995 4.45 17.55 -29.37
C THR A 995 4.42 16.04 -29.64
N PRO A 996 4.44 15.56 -30.90
CA PRO A 996 4.19 14.15 -31.23
C PRO A 996 5.11 13.15 -30.51
N ALA A 997 6.40 13.46 -30.39
CA ALA A 997 7.38 12.58 -29.74
C ALA A 997 7.33 12.58 -28.20
N TRP A 998 6.51 13.42 -27.58
CA TRP A 998 6.45 13.55 -26.12
C TRP A 998 5.29 12.75 -25.53
N PHE A 999 5.55 12.05 -24.43
CA PHE A 999 4.60 11.16 -23.76
C PHE A 999 4.54 11.47 -22.27
N GLY A 1000 3.33 11.51 -21.69
CA GLY A 1000 3.12 11.95 -20.31
C GLY A 1000 3.28 10.83 -19.28
N VAL A 1001 4.00 11.11 -18.20
CA VAL A 1001 3.91 10.35 -16.95
C VAL A 1001 3.53 11.32 -15.83
N HIS A 1002 2.41 11.09 -15.14
CA HIS A 1002 1.96 11.94 -14.04
C HIS A 1002 2.13 11.24 -12.70
N MET A 1003 2.86 11.86 -11.78
CA MET A 1003 3.12 11.35 -10.43
C MET A 1003 2.26 12.06 -9.39
N THR A 1004 1.43 11.27 -8.71
CA THR A 1004 0.59 11.73 -7.60
C THR A 1004 0.73 10.83 -6.37
N ASN A 1005 0.04 11.16 -5.27
CA ASN A 1005 -0.02 10.30 -4.10
C ASN A 1005 -1.46 9.99 -3.70
N PHE A 1006 -1.62 8.86 -3.02
CA PHE A 1006 -2.85 8.56 -2.31
C PHE A 1006 -3.23 9.70 -1.34
N SER A 1007 -4.53 9.94 -1.21
CA SER A 1007 -5.10 11.02 -0.39
C SER A 1007 -4.71 12.45 -0.84
N CYS A 1008 -4.26 12.64 -2.09
CA CYS A 1008 -4.03 13.99 -2.63
C CYS A 1008 -5.34 14.62 -3.13
N GLY A 1009 -5.93 15.51 -2.32
CA GLY A 1009 -7.15 16.24 -2.68
C GLY A 1009 -7.03 17.01 -4.01
N PRO A 1010 -6.08 17.93 -4.17
CA PRO A 1010 -5.90 18.67 -5.42
C PRO A 1010 -5.75 17.80 -6.67
N ASP A 1011 -4.98 16.72 -6.60
CA ASP A 1011 -4.68 15.89 -7.76
C ASP A 1011 -5.88 15.02 -8.17
N SER A 1012 -6.77 14.67 -7.22
CA SER A 1012 -8.04 13.99 -7.55
C SER A 1012 -8.92 14.77 -8.54
N PHE A 1013 -8.80 16.10 -8.58
CA PHE A 1013 -9.43 16.94 -9.61
C PHE A 1013 -8.55 17.06 -10.85
N LEU A 1014 -7.24 17.23 -10.64
CA LEU A 1014 -6.26 17.48 -11.71
C LEU A 1014 -6.14 16.33 -12.70
N GLU A 1015 -6.19 15.07 -12.24
CA GLU A 1015 -6.05 13.89 -13.10
C GLU A 1015 -7.11 13.88 -14.23
N HIS A 1016 -8.33 14.34 -13.94
CA HIS A 1016 -9.39 14.44 -14.93
C HIS A 1016 -9.08 15.47 -16.02
N PHE A 1017 -8.57 16.64 -15.64
CA PHE A 1017 -8.14 17.67 -16.58
C PHE A 1017 -6.91 17.24 -17.38
N TYR A 1018 -5.96 16.57 -16.72
CA TYR A 1018 -4.76 16.04 -17.37
C TYR A 1018 -5.11 15.05 -18.49
N LYS A 1019 -6.01 14.10 -18.21
CA LYS A 1019 -6.53 13.16 -19.22
C LYS A 1019 -7.33 13.87 -20.31
N HIS A 1020 -8.16 14.85 -19.94
CA HIS A 1020 -8.94 15.63 -20.91
C HIS A 1020 -8.04 16.37 -21.91
N VAL A 1021 -6.96 17.00 -21.44
CA VAL A 1021 -6.00 17.72 -22.29
C VAL A 1021 -5.27 16.79 -23.25
N LEU A 1022 -4.88 15.60 -22.81
CA LEU A 1022 -4.15 14.64 -23.64
C LEU A 1022 -5.03 13.91 -24.65
N GLY A 1023 -6.34 13.83 -24.41
CA GLY A 1023 -7.29 13.18 -25.31
C GLY A 1023 -6.97 11.69 -25.49
N GLU A 1024 -6.77 11.26 -26.74
CA GLU A 1024 -6.42 9.88 -27.09
C GLU A 1024 -4.92 9.58 -26.94
N LYS A 1025 -4.08 10.60 -26.71
CA LYS A 1025 -2.64 10.40 -26.53
C LYS A 1025 -2.41 9.65 -25.21
N PRO A 1026 -1.72 8.51 -25.22
CA PRO A 1026 -1.59 7.69 -24.03
C PRO A 1026 -0.74 8.43 -22.98
N ALA A 1027 -1.11 8.26 -21.71
CA ALA A 1027 -0.34 8.73 -20.56
C ALA A 1027 -0.44 7.78 -19.38
N LEU A 1028 0.65 7.70 -18.63
CA LEU A 1028 0.72 6.88 -17.43
C LEU A 1028 0.53 7.75 -16.20
N ILE A 1029 -0.42 7.38 -15.33
CA ILE A 1029 -0.56 8.00 -14.01
C ILE A 1029 -0.06 7.02 -12.95
N LEU A 1030 0.95 7.45 -12.19
CA LEU A 1030 1.54 6.72 -11.08
C LEU A 1030 1.09 7.36 -9.78
N GLU A 1031 0.21 6.67 -9.05
CA GLU A 1031 -0.14 7.02 -7.67
C GLU A 1031 0.76 6.25 -6.72
N LEU A 1032 1.44 6.97 -5.83
CA LEU A 1032 2.35 6.44 -4.82
C LEU A 1032 1.79 6.64 -3.41
N ASP A 1033 2.28 5.85 -2.47
CA ASP A 1033 1.90 5.94 -1.06
C ASP A 1033 3.05 5.47 -0.15
N GLU A 1034 2.74 5.17 1.11
CA GLU A 1034 3.69 4.70 2.14
C GLU A 1034 4.43 3.40 1.80
N HIS A 1035 3.93 2.63 0.82
CA HIS A 1035 4.50 1.35 0.44
C HIS A 1035 5.93 1.49 -0.10
N SER A 1036 6.74 0.45 0.13
CA SER A 1036 8.14 0.40 -0.32
C SER A 1036 8.33 -0.43 -1.60
N ALA A 1037 7.27 -1.07 -2.10
CA ALA A 1037 7.33 -2.00 -3.23
C ALA A 1037 7.45 -1.27 -4.59
N VAL A 1038 8.53 -1.54 -5.33
CA VAL A 1038 8.83 -0.91 -6.63
C VAL A 1038 8.27 -1.71 -7.82
N ALA A 1039 8.10 -3.04 -7.67
CA ALA A 1039 7.67 -3.95 -8.73
C ALA A 1039 6.35 -3.56 -9.44
N GLY A 1040 5.36 -3.07 -8.70
CA GLY A 1040 4.08 -2.61 -9.26
C GLY A 1040 4.24 -1.39 -10.17
N VAL A 1041 5.07 -0.43 -9.76
CA VAL A 1041 5.40 0.77 -10.56
C VAL A 1041 6.18 0.38 -11.81
N LEU A 1042 7.16 -0.52 -11.70
CA LEU A 1042 7.94 -0.98 -12.85
C LEU A 1042 7.09 -1.70 -13.89
N THR A 1043 6.15 -2.53 -13.45
CA THR A 1043 5.23 -3.23 -14.37
C THR A 1043 4.40 -2.23 -15.18
N ARG A 1044 3.89 -1.16 -14.55
CA ARG A 1044 3.17 -0.08 -15.25
C ARG A 1044 4.08 0.69 -16.22
N VAL A 1045 5.32 0.99 -15.81
CA VAL A 1045 6.31 1.66 -16.67
C VAL A 1045 6.66 0.81 -17.89
N GLU A 1046 6.88 -0.49 -17.73
CA GLU A 1046 7.20 -1.41 -18.83
C GLU A 1046 6.04 -1.56 -19.82
N ALA A 1047 4.82 -1.73 -19.30
CA ALA A 1047 3.60 -1.78 -20.12
C ALA A 1047 3.42 -0.48 -20.91
N TYR A 1048 3.59 0.68 -20.24
CA TYR A 1048 3.48 1.98 -20.90
C TYR A 1048 4.59 2.20 -21.94
N ARG A 1049 5.81 1.70 -21.73
CA ARG A 1049 6.88 1.70 -22.74
C ARG A 1049 6.46 0.97 -24.00
N ASN A 1050 5.76 -0.15 -23.89
CA ASN A 1050 5.27 -0.89 -25.06
C ASN A 1050 4.16 -0.11 -25.77
N VAL A 1051 3.22 0.50 -25.04
CA VAL A 1051 2.19 1.39 -25.60
C VAL A 1051 2.84 2.55 -26.37
N VAL A 1052 3.79 3.26 -25.76
CA VAL A 1052 4.49 4.39 -26.38
C VAL A 1052 5.21 3.96 -27.65
N LYS A 1053 5.91 2.83 -27.64
CA LYS A 1053 6.59 2.30 -28.84
C LYS A 1053 5.62 2.05 -29.99
N ASN A 1054 4.46 1.45 -29.71
CA ASN A 1054 3.46 1.14 -30.73
C ASN A 1054 2.87 2.42 -31.33
N VAL A 1055 2.38 3.32 -30.47
CA VAL A 1055 1.76 4.59 -30.90
C VAL A 1055 2.74 5.48 -31.64
N TYR A 1056 4.00 5.53 -31.19
CA TYR A 1056 5.03 6.34 -31.83
C TYR A 1056 5.43 5.78 -33.20
N ARG A 1057 5.51 4.45 -33.36
CA ARG A 1057 5.75 3.80 -34.66
C ARG A 1057 4.63 4.12 -35.66
N GLU A 1058 3.37 3.95 -35.26
CA GLU A 1058 2.20 4.27 -36.10
C GLU A 1058 2.18 5.75 -36.51
N SER A 1059 2.47 6.65 -35.56
CA SER A 1059 2.54 8.09 -35.84
C SER A 1059 3.61 8.43 -36.86
N ARG A 1060 4.78 7.77 -36.81
CA ARG A 1060 5.86 7.96 -37.80
C ARG A 1060 5.48 7.42 -39.18
N GLU A 1061 4.86 6.25 -39.24
CA GLU A 1061 4.39 5.66 -40.50
C GLU A 1061 3.32 6.53 -41.17
N ALA A 1062 2.38 7.08 -40.40
CA ALA A 1062 1.37 8.02 -40.89
C ALA A 1062 1.99 9.31 -41.43
N LEU A 1063 2.93 9.92 -40.69
CA LEU A 1063 3.64 11.13 -41.15
C LEU A 1063 4.48 10.88 -42.40
N ALA A 1064 5.13 9.72 -42.52
CA ALA A 1064 5.87 9.33 -43.72
C ALA A 1064 4.93 9.14 -44.93
N SER A 1065 3.74 8.55 -44.71
CA SER A 1065 2.73 8.38 -45.75
C SER A 1065 2.15 9.73 -46.22
N GLU A 1066 1.88 10.67 -45.31
CA GLU A 1066 1.45 12.03 -45.68
C GLU A 1066 2.54 12.82 -46.41
N ALA A 1067 3.81 12.67 -46.01
CA ALA A 1067 4.93 13.31 -46.69
C ALA A 1067 5.14 12.74 -48.10
N PHE A 1068 5.00 11.43 -48.27
CA PHE A 1068 5.05 10.76 -49.57
C PHE A 1068 3.85 11.14 -50.46
N GLY A 1069 2.64 11.23 -49.89
CA GLY A 1069 1.46 11.73 -50.59
C GLY A 1069 1.64 13.17 -51.07
N ARG A 1070 2.21 14.05 -50.22
CA ARG A 1070 2.56 15.43 -50.59
C ARG A 1070 3.64 15.50 -51.68
N TRP A 1071 4.59 14.58 -51.68
CA TRP A 1071 5.61 14.46 -52.72
C TRP A 1071 5.04 13.95 -54.04
N LEU A 1072 4.07 13.04 -54.03
CA LEU A 1072 3.38 12.59 -55.25
C LEU A 1072 2.45 13.64 -55.86
N SER A 1073 1.96 14.58 -55.05
CA SER A 1073 1.07 15.68 -55.48
C SER A 1073 1.80 16.98 -55.88
N ASN A 1074 3.13 17.02 -55.73
CA ASN A 1074 4.01 18.10 -56.21
C ASN A 1074 4.85 17.58 -57.38
#